data_AF-A0A7W1ZRE5-F1
#
_entry.id   AF-A0A7W1ZRE5-F1
#
_cell.length_a   1.000
_cell.length_b   1.000
_cell.length_c   1.000
_cell.angle_alpha   90.00
_cell.angle_beta   90.00
_cell.angle_gamma   90.00
#
_symmetry.space_group_name_H-M   'P 1'
#
loop_
_entity.id
_entity.type
_entity.pdbx_description
1 polymer ?
#
loop_
_entity_poly.entity_id
_entity_poly.type
_entity_poly.pdbx_seq_one_letter_code
_entity_poly.pdbx_strand_id
1 'polypeptide(L)'
;MRINATVPGVGTPVAVRAIIRQSNGAFYEGEWGDSSWPNVALRGKAVGPANTLQVPPGTTVITVGKGPDYLPQTVTVNLPSGQTTTINVALQPVLNMLGNGWTAGDIHTHYNHGEGQVFRTPQQVHNVSAAGGLNFVSVCQEHYGATTLTRREMFDAWSRFDSSECQVWIGAEEPKNAWGHHASIVDDPWRIRSPLPYYTGIHEVHRQGGVTIPVHPLRSFPGKSYGNSWMLYPLNNFYKAYPLQALTGNLIDGWGGVSDEAHQPNLLPPYFELLNMGYRIPLMADSDIAFDRINNGSKAPGNWINYFRVDGALNKASVVQAIKRGRVISTTGPMLLFNIDGARPGDTLPADGASRTARIQASYLFNPWTLAQTSFNGEPCRVVQVDLFRNGQVIQTWNPNTPTATLEFPINETSEGSHYMVRVLGNDAAWMAAYASPIYFDNTPRPRQPDGFTSLVNGRVYDAANNHPTPASVSCVRDGETLWNLQTDSQGLFRAYVPLDAKLVARDANGRQIGRDILSDERVYAFCHNLPETFPNLTGSIAAFRNLVKEMTWEFPLGHQNAASYVRQPLSGNAAFSNFSIQSAPARTPGKNGTEITTLLVDRTRAQRGETINYAVLFRTSGGAPNEELSVEWKSWDPDYPRLYTKHGKLFHHNNASDTLVSLGNGFYLRQGSVVVPSWAGNVNDTSPGLKMAVTARGAASEEANLLITVGPSRPELLVSSTWDGFPATWGEFGVGPCYFHRQLTSHIRYNDYRQLQFSMQVNGQTVTVHPLGDTAHANDADNALFEDHFFYDGQLGSQGRNIPYRDEVRGQPAEPNFANVAIFNSQDQKIGDGENDGGDSLPASTPLPIAKTWFGPHQGNAKLVFWEHKSGKTAVTHLSVTNFVTASFLRDGRLAGAGWRARTVADLNNDGSPDLIWKHDNGKSAAWFMQGAEFASAIPLRNGHAIAANWNLVGSGDISNNGKADLLWQHADGRLVAWLMDGPNFSNAILLRQGLPIAKHWRFSGITDLDRNGSGDILWHNNDNNTLAAWMMDRTEFQNASAFRSVGSSWKLVGAADFNGDNRDDFLWQNTDGRLAIWFMDGTTLLAAYPLIPGNKIRLGWRIVGAK
;
A
#
# COMPACT_ATOMS: atom_id res chain seq x y z
N MET A 1 -18.29 -40.94 5.03
CA MET A 1 -16.89 -41.32 4.73
C MET A 1 -15.92 -40.25 5.25
N ARG A 2 -14.76 -40.62 5.81
CA ARG A 2 -13.69 -39.70 6.23
C ARG A 2 -12.39 -40.11 5.54
N ILE A 3 -11.62 -39.15 5.01
CA ILE A 3 -10.31 -39.40 4.40
C ILE A 3 -9.24 -38.88 5.36
N ASN A 4 -8.40 -39.78 5.84
CA ASN A 4 -7.23 -39.49 6.66
C ASN A 4 -5.98 -39.66 5.78
N ALA A 5 -5.65 -38.64 5.00
CA ALA A 5 -4.44 -38.62 4.20
C ALA A 5 -3.26 -38.10 5.02
N THR A 6 -2.10 -38.74 4.93
CA THR A 6 -0.86 -38.35 5.63
C THR A 6 0.28 -38.23 4.63
N VAL A 7 1.23 -37.34 4.91
CA VAL A 7 2.47 -37.19 4.14
C VAL A 7 3.67 -37.45 5.06
N PRO A 8 4.79 -37.99 4.55
CA PRO A 8 5.98 -38.22 5.36
C PRO A 8 6.45 -36.94 6.07
N GLY A 9 6.80 -37.06 7.35
CA GLY A 9 7.27 -35.93 8.16
C GLY A 9 6.18 -35.02 8.74
N VAL A 10 4.91 -35.19 8.33
CA VAL A 10 3.77 -34.46 8.92
C VAL A 10 2.94 -35.43 9.76
N GLY A 11 2.93 -35.23 11.08
CA GLY A 11 2.29 -36.15 12.04
C GLY A 11 0.76 -36.06 12.12
N THR A 12 0.13 -35.24 11.28
CA THR A 12 -1.32 -35.00 11.26
C THR A 12 -1.90 -35.17 9.86
N PRO A 13 -3.21 -35.48 9.72
CA PRO A 13 -3.86 -35.54 8.42
C PRO A 13 -3.76 -34.20 7.66
N VAL A 14 -3.65 -34.27 6.34
CA VAL A 14 -3.51 -33.12 5.44
C VAL A 14 -4.72 -32.96 4.52
N ALA A 15 -4.94 -31.75 4.02
CA ALA A 15 -5.89 -31.47 2.95
C ALA A 15 -5.45 -32.13 1.64
N VAL A 16 -6.42 -32.72 0.94
CA VAL A 16 -6.21 -33.48 -0.30
C VAL A 16 -7.31 -33.20 -1.33
N ARG A 17 -6.98 -33.40 -2.59
CA ARG A 17 -7.98 -33.50 -3.67
C ARG A 17 -8.42 -34.95 -3.77
N ALA A 18 -9.74 -35.19 -3.77
CA ALA A 18 -10.33 -36.52 -3.88
C ALA A 18 -11.33 -36.60 -5.05
N ILE A 19 -11.12 -37.55 -5.96
CA ILE A 19 -12.15 -37.99 -6.92
C ILE A 19 -12.88 -39.17 -6.30
N ILE A 20 -14.20 -39.14 -6.32
CA ILE A 20 -15.04 -40.20 -5.74
C ILE A 20 -15.98 -40.71 -6.83
N ARG A 21 -15.83 -41.98 -7.19
CA ARG A 21 -16.61 -42.65 -8.24
C ARG A 21 -17.33 -43.86 -7.67
N GLN A 22 -18.63 -43.95 -7.92
CA GLN A 22 -19.47 -45.06 -7.47
C GLN A 22 -19.44 -46.23 -8.46
N SER A 23 -19.91 -47.40 -8.02
CA SER A 23 -19.97 -48.63 -8.83
C SER A 23 -20.81 -48.51 -10.11
N ASN A 24 -21.83 -47.63 -10.12
CA ASN A 24 -22.63 -47.31 -11.31
C ASN A 24 -21.90 -46.39 -12.31
N GLY A 25 -20.64 -46.04 -12.04
CA GLY A 25 -19.83 -45.14 -12.85
C GLY A 25 -20.06 -43.66 -12.60
N ALA A 26 -21.07 -43.29 -11.79
CA ALA A 26 -21.36 -41.91 -11.43
C ALA A 26 -20.26 -41.33 -10.52
N PHE A 27 -19.96 -40.05 -10.71
CA PHE A 27 -19.06 -39.32 -9.84
C PHE A 27 -19.87 -38.60 -8.78
N TYR A 28 -19.33 -38.53 -7.58
CA TYR A 28 -19.87 -37.65 -6.55
C TYR A 28 -19.56 -36.20 -6.92
N GLU A 29 -20.58 -35.33 -6.94
CA GLU A 29 -20.44 -33.93 -7.33
C GLU A 29 -19.45 -33.16 -6.41
N GLY A 30 -18.60 -32.33 -7.03
CA GLY A 30 -17.51 -31.60 -6.38
C GLY A 30 -17.70 -30.07 -6.39
N GLU A 31 -16.85 -29.35 -5.65
CA GLU A 31 -16.81 -27.86 -5.60
C GLU A 31 -16.12 -27.23 -6.83
N TRP A 32 -15.70 -28.06 -7.78
CA TRP A 32 -14.99 -27.68 -8.99
C TRP A 32 -15.89 -28.03 -10.19
N GLY A 33 -15.98 -27.10 -11.14
CA GLY A 33 -16.63 -27.33 -12.43
C GLY A 33 -18.14 -27.12 -12.50
N ASP A 34 -18.58 -26.88 -13.72
CA ASP A 34 -19.98 -26.91 -14.15
C ASP A 34 -20.29 -28.32 -14.67
N SER A 35 -21.41 -28.87 -14.21
CA SER A 35 -21.98 -30.15 -14.67
C SER A 35 -22.20 -30.26 -16.19
N SER A 36 -22.29 -29.13 -16.91
CA SER A 36 -22.47 -29.07 -18.37
C SER A 36 -21.20 -29.36 -19.17
N TRP A 37 -20.03 -29.39 -18.54
CA TRP A 37 -18.74 -29.60 -19.22
C TRP A 37 -18.38 -31.10 -19.27
N PRO A 38 -18.05 -31.64 -20.45
CA PRO A 38 -17.97 -33.09 -20.68
C PRO A 38 -16.76 -33.80 -20.04
N ASN A 39 -15.78 -33.07 -19.48
CA ASN A 39 -14.51 -33.64 -19.04
C ASN A 39 -14.49 -34.05 -17.55
N VAL A 40 -13.99 -35.26 -17.28
CA VAL A 40 -13.75 -35.85 -15.94
C VAL A 40 -12.81 -34.98 -15.06
N ALA A 41 -12.14 -33.99 -15.67
CA ALA A 41 -11.11 -33.10 -15.12
C ALA A 41 -11.52 -32.26 -13.93
N LEU A 42 -12.82 -32.06 -13.81
CA LEU A 42 -13.40 -31.05 -12.96
C LEU A 42 -14.05 -31.65 -11.71
N ARG A 43 -13.99 -32.97 -11.51
CA ARG A 43 -14.83 -33.68 -10.53
C ARG A 43 -14.17 -33.92 -9.16
N GLY A 44 -13.01 -33.34 -8.91
CA GLY A 44 -12.27 -33.49 -7.65
C GLY A 44 -12.82 -32.57 -6.55
N LYS A 45 -12.98 -33.09 -5.33
CA LYS A 45 -13.37 -32.31 -4.15
C LYS A 45 -12.16 -32.03 -3.27
N ALA A 46 -12.00 -30.80 -2.78
CA ALA A 46 -11.03 -30.49 -1.75
C ALA A 46 -11.56 -31.03 -0.40
N VAL A 47 -10.77 -31.86 0.27
CA VAL A 47 -11.13 -32.50 1.54
C VAL A 47 -10.11 -32.07 2.57
N GLY A 48 -10.52 -31.22 3.50
CA GLY A 48 -9.67 -30.76 4.61
C GLY A 48 -9.43 -31.85 5.68
N PRO A 49 -8.46 -31.62 6.58
CA PRO A 49 -8.15 -32.53 7.68
C PRO A 49 -9.39 -32.82 8.53
N ALA A 50 -9.67 -34.10 8.81
CA ALA A 50 -10.81 -34.57 9.63
C ALA A 50 -12.22 -34.36 9.04
N ASN A 51 -12.36 -33.87 7.80
CA ASN A 51 -13.67 -33.70 7.16
C ASN A 51 -14.37 -35.03 6.87
N THR A 52 -15.66 -35.10 7.17
CA THR A 52 -16.54 -36.22 6.80
C THR A 52 -17.40 -35.83 5.60
N LEU A 53 -17.32 -36.61 4.53
CA LEU A 53 -18.16 -36.50 3.34
C LEU A 53 -19.35 -37.45 3.42
N GLN A 54 -20.54 -36.91 3.14
CA GLN A 54 -21.75 -37.71 2.93
C GLN A 54 -21.78 -38.21 1.49
N VAL A 55 -21.68 -39.52 1.30
CA VAL A 55 -21.66 -40.17 -0.03
C VAL A 55 -22.64 -41.34 -0.01
N PRO A 56 -23.28 -41.70 -1.13
CA PRO A 56 -24.22 -42.81 -1.12
C PRO A 56 -23.52 -44.15 -0.82
N PRO A 57 -24.22 -45.10 -0.17
CA PRO A 57 -23.64 -46.38 0.21
C PRO A 57 -23.32 -47.27 -0.99
N GLY A 58 -22.34 -48.16 -0.83
CA GLY A 58 -21.90 -49.14 -1.83
C GLY A 58 -20.42 -49.05 -2.19
N THR A 59 -20.00 -49.88 -3.16
CA THR A 59 -18.62 -49.90 -3.66
C THR A 59 -18.28 -48.57 -4.33
N THR A 60 -17.24 -47.93 -3.80
CA THR A 60 -16.77 -46.61 -4.20
C THR A 60 -15.27 -46.66 -4.45
N VAL A 61 -14.85 -46.16 -5.62
CA VAL A 61 -13.44 -45.98 -6.00
C VAL A 61 -13.06 -44.52 -5.72
N ILE A 62 -11.97 -44.33 -4.99
CA ILE A 62 -11.56 -43.01 -4.49
C ILE A 62 -10.10 -42.80 -4.86
N THR A 63 -9.81 -41.76 -5.63
CA THR A 63 -8.43 -41.36 -5.96
C THR A 63 -8.09 -40.10 -5.19
N VAL A 64 -7.05 -40.15 -4.36
CA VAL A 64 -6.63 -39.10 -3.43
C VAL A 64 -5.23 -38.62 -3.77
N GLY A 65 -4.98 -37.32 -3.72
CA GLY A 65 -3.61 -36.80 -3.70
C GLY A 65 -3.52 -35.31 -3.45
N LYS A 66 -2.31 -34.77 -3.58
CA LYS A 66 -1.94 -33.45 -3.05
C LYS A 66 -0.88 -32.81 -3.94
N GLY A 67 -1.29 -31.81 -4.72
CA GLY A 67 -0.41 -31.12 -5.67
C GLY A 67 0.35 -32.06 -6.63
N PRO A 68 1.42 -31.57 -7.27
CA PRO A 68 2.37 -32.38 -8.03
C PRO A 68 3.38 -33.12 -7.14
N ASP A 69 3.54 -32.71 -5.87
CA ASP A 69 4.52 -33.28 -4.95
C ASP A 69 4.29 -34.74 -4.60
N TYR A 70 3.05 -35.24 -4.67
CA TYR A 70 2.67 -36.56 -4.18
C TYR A 70 1.89 -37.38 -5.20
N LEU A 71 2.31 -38.63 -5.39
CA LEU A 71 1.62 -39.58 -6.27
C LEU A 71 0.18 -39.84 -5.82
N PRO A 72 -0.82 -39.67 -6.71
CA PRO A 72 -2.20 -40.03 -6.41
C PRO A 72 -2.33 -41.51 -6.02
N GLN A 73 -3.14 -41.79 -5.00
CA GLN A 73 -3.43 -43.13 -4.50
C GLN A 73 -4.90 -43.46 -4.74
N THR A 74 -5.17 -44.63 -5.32
CA THR A 74 -6.54 -45.11 -5.57
C THR A 74 -6.92 -46.21 -4.58
N VAL A 75 -8.06 -46.05 -3.90
CA VAL A 75 -8.60 -47.01 -2.94
C VAL A 75 -10.01 -47.38 -3.36
N THR A 76 -10.31 -48.68 -3.40
CA THR A 76 -11.67 -49.21 -3.57
C THR A 76 -12.19 -49.64 -2.22
N VAL A 77 -13.33 -49.08 -1.80
CA VAL A 77 -13.93 -49.34 -0.49
C VAL A 77 -15.44 -49.55 -0.63
N ASN A 78 -15.99 -50.46 0.18
CA ASN A 78 -17.44 -50.61 0.29
C ASN A 78 -17.94 -49.75 1.46
N LEU A 79 -18.82 -48.78 1.18
CA LEU A 79 -19.31 -47.82 2.17
C LEU A 79 -20.69 -48.26 2.71
N PRO A 80 -20.81 -48.67 3.99
CA PRO A 80 -22.09 -49.01 4.60
C PRO A 80 -22.99 -47.79 4.82
N SER A 81 -24.30 -47.99 4.72
CA SER A 81 -25.29 -46.95 5.00
C SER A 81 -25.28 -46.55 6.49
N GLY A 82 -25.41 -45.24 6.77
CA GLY A 82 -25.52 -44.70 8.12
C GLY A 82 -24.25 -44.77 8.98
N GLN A 83 -23.11 -45.22 8.45
CA GLN A 83 -21.86 -45.35 9.20
C GLN A 83 -20.73 -44.48 8.61
N THR A 84 -19.81 -44.04 9.46
CA THR A 84 -18.60 -43.34 9.02
C THR A 84 -17.46 -44.33 8.81
N THR A 85 -17.12 -44.59 7.55
CA THR A 85 -15.89 -45.32 7.19
C THR A 85 -14.71 -44.36 7.08
N THR A 86 -13.62 -44.66 7.79
CA THR A 86 -12.36 -43.91 7.70
C THR A 86 -11.42 -44.59 6.73
N ILE A 87 -10.90 -43.84 5.77
CA ILE A 87 -9.98 -44.29 4.72
C ILE A 87 -8.64 -43.66 5.01
N ASN A 88 -7.65 -44.47 5.36
CA ASN A 88 -6.31 -44.00 5.61
C ASN A 88 -5.49 -44.07 4.31
N VAL A 89 -4.88 -42.96 3.92
CA VAL A 89 -4.05 -42.86 2.72
C VAL A 89 -2.68 -42.32 3.12
N ALA A 90 -1.62 -43.07 2.84
CA ALA A 90 -0.24 -42.60 2.99
C ALA A 90 0.27 -42.14 1.62
N LEU A 91 0.39 -40.83 1.44
CA LEU A 91 0.84 -40.22 0.20
C LEU A 91 2.35 -40.40 0.04
N GLN A 92 2.79 -40.73 -1.18
CA GLN A 92 4.20 -40.95 -1.50
C GLN A 92 4.75 -39.77 -2.29
N PRO A 93 5.84 -39.12 -1.84
CA PRO A 93 6.41 -37.99 -2.56
C PRO A 93 7.02 -38.42 -3.90
N VAL A 94 6.85 -37.60 -4.93
CA VAL A 94 7.46 -37.76 -6.26
C VAL A 94 8.94 -37.41 -6.20
N LEU A 95 9.22 -36.17 -5.78
CA LEU A 95 10.51 -35.70 -5.32
C LEU A 95 10.28 -35.18 -3.90
N ASN A 96 11.19 -35.49 -2.98
CA ASN A 96 11.07 -35.05 -1.59
C ASN A 96 11.40 -33.55 -1.46
N MET A 97 10.60 -32.66 -2.05
CA MET A 97 10.84 -31.22 -2.09
C MET A 97 10.92 -30.65 -0.68
N LEU A 98 9.90 -30.90 0.13
CA LEU A 98 9.83 -30.43 1.51
C LEU A 98 10.99 -30.94 2.37
N GLY A 99 11.33 -32.24 2.28
CA GLY A 99 12.47 -32.79 3.00
C GLY A 99 13.83 -32.26 2.53
N ASN A 100 13.91 -31.70 1.33
CA ASN A 100 15.08 -30.99 0.82
C ASN A 100 15.06 -29.47 1.13
N GLY A 101 14.06 -29.01 1.89
CA GLY A 101 13.91 -27.62 2.35
C GLY A 101 13.15 -26.71 1.39
N TRP A 102 12.41 -27.25 0.43
CA TRP A 102 11.63 -26.47 -0.54
C TRP A 102 10.16 -26.40 -0.13
N THR A 103 9.61 -25.18 -0.12
CA THR A 103 8.24 -24.87 0.28
C THR A 103 7.46 -24.36 -0.93
N ALA A 104 6.29 -24.94 -1.22
CA ALA A 104 5.49 -24.60 -2.38
C ALA A 104 4.59 -23.37 -2.11
N GLY A 105 4.50 -22.46 -3.07
CA GLY A 105 3.58 -21.33 -3.00
C GLY A 105 3.22 -20.76 -4.35
N ASP A 106 2.10 -20.03 -4.36
CA ASP A 106 1.63 -19.25 -5.49
C ASP A 106 1.51 -17.79 -5.06
N ILE A 107 2.20 -16.90 -5.77
CA ILE A 107 2.33 -15.49 -5.40
C ILE A 107 1.28 -14.61 -6.09
N HIS A 108 0.53 -15.15 -7.05
CA HIS A 108 -0.39 -14.37 -7.87
C HIS A 108 -1.67 -15.14 -8.19
N THR A 109 -2.69 -14.92 -7.36
CA THR A 109 -4.06 -15.40 -7.55
C THR A 109 -5.06 -14.28 -7.25
N HIS A 110 -6.33 -14.47 -7.58
CA HIS A 110 -7.39 -13.48 -7.41
C HIS A 110 -8.58 -14.10 -6.69
N TYR A 111 -9.17 -13.38 -5.75
CA TYR A 111 -10.40 -13.85 -5.11
C TYR A 111 -11.61 -13.70 -6.04
N ASN A 112 -11.77 -12.51 -6.62
CA ASN A 112 -12.83 -12.18 -7.55
C ASN A 112 -12.23 -11.34 -8.68
N HIS A 113 -12.36 -11.79 -9.93
CA HIS A 113 -11.81 -11.13 -11.11
C HIS A 113 -12.91 -10.47 -11.97
N GLY A 114 -14.11 -10.27 -11.41
CA GLY A 114 -15.21 -9.49 -12.00
C GLY A 114 -16.19 -10.30 -12.86
N GLU A 115 -16.09 -11.62 -12.86
CA GLU A 115 -16.95 -12.50 -13.67
C GLU A 115 -18.04 -13.18 -12.83
N GLY A 116 -17.84 -13.30 -11.51
CA GLY A 116 -18.89 -13.60 -10.53
C GLY A 116 -19.60 -14.94 -10.70
N GLN A 117 -18.96 -15.92 -11.37
CA GLN A 117 -19.59 -17.19 -11.71
C GLN A 117 -19.80 -18.10 -10.49
N VAL A 118 -18.89 -18.06 -9.50
CA VAL A 118 -18.97 -18.83 -8.23
C VAL A 118 -18.37 -18.02 -7.09
N PHE A 119 -19.08 -17.79 -5.98
CA PHE A 119 -18.45 -17.21 -4.79
C PHE A 119 -17.98 -18.29 -3.81
N ARG A 120 -16.67 -18.33 -3.53
CA ARG A 120 -16.05 -19.27 -2.59
C ARG A 120 -15.83 -18.61 -1.23
N THR A 121 -16.09 -19.32 -0.15
CA THR A 121 -15.71 -18.85 1.19
C THR A 121 -14.18 -18.88 1.36
N PRO A 122 -13.60 -18.05 2.25
CA PRO A 122 -12.16 -18.13 2.54
C PRO A 122 -11.70 -19.53 2.98
N GLN A 123 -12.53 -20.30 3.69
CA GLN A 123 -12.26 -21.70 4.04
C GLN A 123 -12.14 -22.60 2.80
N GLN A 124 -12.99 -22.39 1.78
CA GLN A 124 -12.92 -23.12 0.51
C GLN A 124 -11.66 -22.74 -0.28
N VAL A 125 -11.30 -21.45 -0.32
CA VAL A 125 -10.04 -20.97 -0.92
C VAL A 125 -8.83 -21.62 -0.25
N HIS A 126 -8.80 -21.63 1.09
CA HIS A 126 -7.77 -22.33 1.86
C HIS A 126 -7.70 -23.83 1.51
N ASN A 127 -8.84 -24.55 1.59
CA ASN A 127 -8.87 -26.00 1.38
C ASN A 127 -8.44 -26.39 -0.04
N VAL A 128 -8.87 -25.61 -1.04
CA VAL A 128 -8.48 -25.80 -2.43
C VAL A 128 -6.98 -25.62 -2.62
N SER A 129 -6.41 -24.57 -2.02
CA SER A 129 -4.99 -24.24 -2.13
C SER A 129 -4.12 -25.28 -1.43
N ALA A 130 -4.49 -25.66 -0.20
CA ALA A 130 -3.81 -26.71 0.57
C ALA A 130 -3.88 -28.09 -0.14
N ALA A 131 -5.04 -28.46 -0.70
CA ALA A 131 -5.21 -29.66 -1.51
C ALA A 131 -4.39 -29.60 -2.83
N GLY A 132 -4.16 -28.41 -3.36
CA GLY A 132 -3.25 -28.13 -4.47
C GLY A 132 -1.77 -28.32 -4.13
N GLY A 133 -1.42 -28.61 -2.88
CA GLY A 133 -0.03 -28.80 -2.44
C GLY A 133 0.66 -27.52 -1.99
N LEU A 134 -0.02 -26.37 -2.02
CA LEU A 134 0.55 -25.09 -1.63
C LEU A 134 0.69 -24.98 -0.11
N ASN A 135 1.83 -24.46 0.36
CA ASN A 135 2.07 -24.07 1.74
C ASN A 135 1.70 -22.61 2.00
N PHE A 136 1.62 -21.78 0.95
CA PHE A 136 0.95 -20.49 1.01
C PHE A 136 0.37 -20.12 -0.35
N VAL A 137 -0.65 -19.27 -0.34
CA VAL A 137 -1.23 -18.64 -1.52
C VAL A 137 -1.38 -17.15 -1.26
N SER A 138 -0.91 -16.34 -2.19
CA SER A 138 -1.10 -14.90 -2.20
C SER A 138 -2.30 -14.57 -3.08
N VAL A 139 -3.35 -14.05 -2.45
CA VAL A 139 -4.60 -13.68 -3.09
C VAL A 139 -4.62 -12.17 -3.21
N CYS A 140 -4.65 -11.69 -4.45
CA CYS A 140 -4.56 -10.28 -4.79
C CYS A 140 -5.82 -9.52 -4.35
N GLN A 141 -5.58 -8.29 -3.90
CA GLN A 141 -6.55 -7.36 -3.35
C GLN A 141 -7.81 -7.11 -4.19
N GLU A 142 -7.71 -7.31 -5.51
CA GLU A 142 -8.76 -6.93 -6.44
C GLU A 142 -10.08 -7.63 -6.08
N HIS A 143 -11.06 -6.82 -5.66
CA HIS A 143 -12.46 -7.22 -5.47
C HIS A 143 -12.81 -8.10 -4.26
N TYR A 144 -12.09 -7.99 -3.14
CA TYR A 144 -12.54 -8.51 -1.84
C TYR A 144 -13.77 -7.77 -1.24
N GLY A 145 -14.83 -7.58 -2.03
CA GLY A 145 -16.07 -6.92 -1.58
C GLY A 145 -15.99 -5.39 -1.64
N ALA A 146 -15.49 -4.84 -2.76
CA ALA A 146 -15.16 -3.43 -3.02
C ALA A 146 -16.27 -2.37 -2.81
N THR A 147 -17.32 -2.67 -2.06
CA THR A 147 -18.37 -1.72 -1.65
C THR A 147 -18.92 -1.92 -0.23
N THR A 148 -18.57 -2.99 0.51
CA THR A 148 -19.28 -3.34 1.76
C THR A 148 -18.41 -3.62 2.99
N LEU A 149 -17.14 -4.01 2.84
CA LEU A 149 -16.23 -4.29 3.97
C LEU A 149 -15.10 -3.27 4.05
N THR A 150 -14.72 -2.88 5.27
CA THR A 150 -13.50 -2.14 5.55
C THR A 150 -12.27 -3.02 5.34
N ARG A 151 -11.12 -2.39 5.11
CA ARG A 151 -9.82 -3.08 4.99
C ARG A 151 -9.52 -3.98 6.19
N ARG A 152 -9.91 -3.57 7.39
CA ARG A 152 -9.70 -4.35 8.62
C ARG A 152 -10.61 -5.58 8.68
N GLU A 153 -11.90 -5.43 8.36
CA GLU A 153 -12.84 -6.55 8.31
C GLU A 153 -12.41 -7.60 7.28
N MET A 154 -11.85 -7.14 6.15
CA MET A 154 -11.27 -7.99 5.14
C MET A 154 -10.07 -8.76 5.69
N PHE A 155 -9.08 -8.07 6.27
CA PHE A 155 -7.93 -8.72 6.89
C PHE A 155 -8.36 -9.74 7.99
N ASP A 156 -9.31 -9.37 8.84
CA ASP A 156 -9.82 -10.23 9.92
C ASP A 156 -10.63 -11.43 9.38
N ALA A 157 -11.24 -11.32 8.21
CA ALA A 157 -11.93 -12.45 7.56
C ALA A 157 -10.93 -13.47 6.98
N TRP A 158 -9.85 -13.00 6.35
CA TRP A 158 -8.88 -13.87 5.67
C TRP A 158 -7.80 -14.43 6.60
N SER A 159 -7.30 -13.65 7.56
CA SER A 159 -6.22 -14.05 8.47
C SER A 159 -6.58 -15.23 9.39
N ARG A 160 -7.87 -15.53 9.60
CA ARG A 160 -8.33 -16.70 10.35
C ARG A 160 -8.00 -18.03 9.68
N PHE A 161 -7.69 -18.00 8.38
CA PHE A 161 -7.36 -19.17 7.57
C PHE A 161 -5.85 -19.27 7.29
N ASP A 162 -5.03 -18.49 7.99
CA ASP A 162 -3.59 -18.67 8.07
C ASP A 162 -3.28 -19.91 8.93
N SER A 163 -3.32 -21.09 8.30
CA SER A 163 -3.09 -22.37 8.97
C SER A 163 -1.64 -22.83 8.80
N SER A 164 -1.21 -23.79 9.63
CA SER A 164 0.10 -24.41 9.47
C SER A 164 0.25 -25.24 8.19
N GLU A 165 -0.85 -25.62 7.53
CA GLU A 165 -0.79 -26.41 6.29
C GLU A 165 -0.69 -25.52 5.05
N CYS A 166 -1.48 -24.44 4.99
CA CYS A 166 -1.46 -23.45 3.91
C CYS A 166 -1.82 -22.06 4.47
N GLN A 167 -0.91 -21.09 4.30
CA GLN A 167 -1.13 -19.71 4.68
C GLN A 167 -1.88 -18.97 3.55
N VAL A 168 -2.97 -18.26 3.86
CA VAL A 168 -3.68 -17.43 2.89
C VAL A 168 -3.30 -15.98 3.12
N TRP A 169 -2.44 -15.45 2.25
CA TRP A 169 -1.97 -14.08 2.34
C TRP A 169 -2.83 -13.16 1.50
N ILE A 170 -3.06 -11.96 2.02
CA ILE A 170 -3.52 -10.85 1.19
C ILE A 170 -2.29 -10.26 0.52
N GLY A 171 -2.27 -10.35 -0.82
CA GLY A 171 -1.26 -9.79 -1.70
C GLY A 171 -1.84 -8.70 -2.59
N ALA A 172 -1.07 -8.26 -3.57
CA ALA A 172 -1.50 -7.30 -4.57
C ALA A 172 -0.96 -7.67 -5.95
N GLU A 173 -1.76 -7.40 -6.97
CA GLU A 173 -1.29 -7.23 -8.34
C GLU A 173 -1.21 -5.72 -8.61
N GLU A 174 -0.38 -5.02 -7.84
CA GLU A 174 -0.14 -3.58 -7.95
C GLU A 174 1.37 -3.30 -7.74
N PRO A 175 1.93 -2.24 -8.37
CA PRO A 175 1.22 -1.30 -9.22
C PRO A 175 0.86 -1.87 -10.61
N LYS A 176 -0.38 -1.62 -11.07
CA LYS A 176 -0.82 -1.76 -12.46
C LYS A 176 -0.66 -0.42 -13.14
N ASN A 177 0.33 -0.34 -14.02
CA ASN A 177 0.69 0.91 -14.63
C ASN A 177 1.09 0.71 -16.09
N ALA A 178 1.60 1.77 -16.73
CA ALA A 178 2.08 1.67 -18.09
C ALA A 178 3.22 0.65 -18.27
N TRP A 179 3.79 0.06 -17.22
CA TRP A 179 4.86 -0.94 -17.32
C TRP A 179 4.36 -2.38 -17.22
N GLY A 180 3.08 -2.57 -16.92
CA GLY A 180 2.44 -3.88 -16.84
C GLY A 180 1.88 -4.14 -15.45
N HIS A 181 1.64 -5.41 -15.18
CA HIS A 181 1.09 -5.89 -13.92
C HIS A 181 2.21 -6.42 -13.03
N HIS A 182 2.17 -6.06 -11.75
CA HIS A 182 3.18 -6.45 -10.79
C HIS A 182 2.53 -7.19 -9.62
N ALA A 183 2.87 -8.46 -9.42
CA ALA A 183 2.55 -9.13 -8.16
C ALA A 183 3.54 -8.71 -7.08
N SER A 184 3.05 -8.50 -5.86
CA SER A 184 3.89 -8.16 -4.73
C SER A 184 3.62 -9.04 -3.51
N ILE A 185 4.70 -9.35 -2.78
CA ILE A 185 4.63 -9.87 -1.41
C ILE A 185 5.01 -8.71 -0.51
N VAL A 186 4.04 -8.19 0.21
CA VAL A 186 4.16 -6.98 1.02
C VAL A 186 3.29 -7.08 2.26
N ASP A 187 3.57 -6.27 3.28
CA ASP A 187 2.78 -6.23 4.52
C ASP A 187 1.42 -5.54 4.32
N ASP A 188 1.42 -4.40 3.64
CA ASP A 188 0.25 -3.57 3.35
C ASP A 188 0.08 -3.35 1.84
N PRO A 189 -0.60 -4.26 1.12
CA PRO A 189 -0.88 -4.10 -0.31
C PRO A 189 -1.75 -2.88 -0.64
N TRP A 190 -2.55 -2.38 0.31
CA TRP A 190 -3.45 -1.25 0.09
C TRP A 190 -2.74 0.11 0.08
N ARG A 191 -1.49 0.17 0.55
CA ARG A 191 -0.65 1.38 0.45
C ARG A 191 0.03 1.52 -0.91
N ILE A 192 0.07 0.45 -1.71
CA ILE A 192 0.73 0.48 -3.01
C ILE A 192 -0.03 1.47 -3.91
N ARG A 193 0.72 2.46 -4.39
CA ARG A 193 0.21 3.53 -5.22
C ARG A 193 0.51 3.23 -6.69
N SER A 194 -0.50 3.35 -7.55
CA SER A 194 -0.34 3.26 -9.02
C SER A 194 -0.46 4.59 -9.79
N PRO A 195 -0.33 5.80 -9.18
CA PRO A 195 -0.27 7.03 -9.96
C PRO A 195 1.12 7.21 -10.58
N LEU A 196 1.20 8.12 -11.55
CA LEU A 196 2.48 8.64 -11.99
C LEU A 196 3.18 9.41 -10.85
N PRO A 197 4.51 9.32 -10.75
CA PRO A 197 5.38 8.44 -11.53
C PRO A 197 5.27 6.97 -11.09
N TYR A 198 5.19 6.05 -12.06
CA TYR A 198 4.76 4.67 -11.86
C TYR A 198 5.71 3.80 -11.00
N TYR A 199 6.97 4.21 -10.83
CA TYR A 199 7.91 3.55 -9.91
C TYR A 199 7.59 3.77 -8.43
N THR A 200 6.73 4.75 -8.08
CA THR A 200 6.43 5.07 -6.68
C THR A 200 5.73 3.92 -5.94
N GLY A 201 4.86 3.18 -6.62
CA GLY A 201 4.25 1.96 -6.07
C GLY A 201 5.28 0.86 -5.81
N ILE A 202 6.26 0.74 -6.70
CA ILE A 202 7.37 -0.22 -6.57
C ILE A 202 8.25 0.15 -5.36
N HIS A 203 8.64 1.43 -5.25
CA HIS A 203 9.37 1.93 -4.08
C HIS A 203 8.57 1.74 -2.78
N GLU A 204 7.25 1.93 -2.80
CA GLU A 204 6.39 1.65 -1.65
C GLU A 204 6.45 0.16 -1.23
N VAL A 205 6.47 -0.77 -2.20
CA VAL A 205 6.65 -2.20 -1.92
C VAL A 205 8.01 -2.44 -1.25
N HIS A 206 9.08 -1.85 -1.77
CA HIS A 206 10.43 -2.00 -1.22
C HIS A 206 10.60 -1.36 0.16
N ARG A 207 9.98 -0.21 0.42
CA ARG A 207 10.00 0.46 1.74
C ARG A 207 9.32 -0.37 2.82
N GLN A 208 8.32 -1.16 2.43
CA GLN A 208 7.70 -2.15 3.29
C GLN A 208 8.52 -3.45 3.42
N GLY A 209 9.73 -3.50 2.87
CA GLY A 209 10.61 -4.67 2.87
C GLY A 209 10.19 -5.77 1.91
N GLY A 210 9.20 -5.52 1.03
CA GLY A 210 8.61 -6.50 0.12
C GLY A 210 9.43 -6.78 -1.14
N VAL A 211 8.79 -7.47 -2.08
CA VAL A 211 9.29 -7.74 -3.43
C VAL A 211 8.21 -7.47 -4.48
N THR A 212 8.64 -7.10 -5.68
CA THR A 212 7.76 -6.94 -6.85
C THR A 212 8.21 -7.80 -8.02
N ILE A 213 7.24 -8.43 -8.67
CA ILE A 213 7.46 -9.36 -9.79
C ILE A 213 6.53 -8.94 -10.92
N PRO A 214 7.03 -8.56 -12.11
CA PRO A 214 6.19 -8.40 -13.28
C PRO A 214 5.58 -9.77 -13.63
N VAL A 215 4.25 -9.85 -13.64
CA VAL A 215 3.48 -11.09 -13.84
C VAL A 215 2.77 -11.12 -15.17
N HIS A 216 2.62 -12.34 -15.70
CA HIS A 216 2.16 -12.62 -17.07
C HIS A 216 2.58 -11.55 -18.07
N PRO A 217 3.88 -11.14 -18.07
CA PRO A 217 4.34 -10.06 -18.93
C PRO A 217 4.02 -10.45 -20.37
N LEU A 218 4.18 -11.71 -20.76
CA LEU A 218 4.00 -12.22 -22.12
C LEU A 218 2.56 -12.19 -22.68
N ARG A 219 1.54 -11.88 -21.86
CA ARG A 219 0.14 -12.05 -22.25
C ARG A 219 -0.33 -10.99 -23.26
N SER A 220 -0.47 -11.41 -24.52
CA SER A 220 -1.02 -10.59 -25.62
C SER A 220 -2.53 -10.77 -25.76
N PHE A 221 -3.30 -9.67 -25.94
CA PHE A 221 -4.75 -9.69 -26.20
C PHE A 221 -5.13 -9.13 -27.58
N PRO A 222 -4.66 -9.73 -28.69
CA PRO A 222 -4.95 -9.19 -30.01
C PRO A 222 -6.45 -9.26 -30.33
N GLY A 223 -7.03 -8.12 -30.72
CA GLY A 223 -8.39 -8.06 -31.31
C GLY A 223 -9.57 -8.19 -30.33
N LYS A 224 -9.37 -8.18 -29.00
CA LYS A 224 -10.46 -8.09 -28.02
C LYS A 224 -10.75 -6.62 -27.65
N SER A 225 -11.70 -6.00 -28.35
CA SER A 225 -12.38 -4.82 -27.82
C SER A 225 -13.30 -5.27 -26.69
N TYR A 226 -12.87 -5.17 -25.44
CA TYR A 226 -13.81 -5.30 -24.32
C TYR A 226 -14.77 -4.12 -24.38
N GLY A 227 -16.02 -4.39 -24.79
CA GLY A 227 -17.07 -3.38 -24.92
C GLY A 227 -17.08 -2.43 -23.73
N ASN A 228 -16.91 -1.13 -24.00
CA ASN A 228 -16.96 -0.01 -23.05
C ASN A 228 -16.20 -0.23 -21.72
N SER A 229 -15.16 -1.07 -21.70
CA SER A 229 -14.49 -1.47 -20.47
C SER A 229 -13.20 -0.69 -20.22
N TRP A 230 -13.23 0.27 -19.28
CA TRP A 230 -12.23 0.80 -18.32
C TRP A 230 -10.69 0.62 -18.45
N MET A 231 -10.14 -0.16 -19.39
CA MET A 231 -8.72 -0.18 -19.70
C MET A 231 -8.49 0.23 -21.16
N LEU A 232 -8.19 1.52 -21.33
CA LEU A 232 -7.78 2.18 -22.57
C LEU A 232 -6.34 1.80 -22.99
N TYR A 233 -5.95 0.53 -22.82
CA TYR A 233 -4.61 0.05 -23.17
C TYR A 233 -4.78 -1.08 -24.18
N PRO A 234 -4.74 -0.78 -25.49
CA PRO A 234 -5.08 -1.77 -26.47
C PRO A 234 -4.25 -3.06 -26.34
N LEU A 235 -2.97 -3.02 -25.93
CA LEU A 235 -2.05 -4.12 -26.19
C LEU A 235 -0.91 -4.27 -25.13
N ASN A 236 -1.02 -5.32 -24.28
CA ASN A 236 0.01 -6.13 -23.56
C ASN A 236 0.79 -5.57 -22.32
N ASN A 237 1.09 -6.47 -21.36
CA ASN A 237 1.95 -6.35 -20.17
C ASN A 237 3.48 -6.49 -20.44
N PHE A 238 3.90 -6.97 -21.61
CA PHE A 238 5.26 -7.52 -21.78
C PHE A 238 6.37 -6.48 -21.93
N TYR A 239 6.14 -5.40 -22.68
CA TYR A 239 7.24 -4.71 -23.39
C TYR A 239 7.76 -3.45 -22.68
N LYS A 240 7.07 -2.96 -21.66
CA LYS A 240 7.30 -1.59 -21.14
C LYS A 240 8.18 -1.56 -19.88
N ALA A 241 8.09 -2.58 -19.01
CA ALA A 241 8.97 -2.70 -17.84
C ALA A 241 10.42 -3.04 -18.21
N TYR A 242 10.67 -3.74 -19.32
CA TYR A 242 11.98 -4.32 -19.61
C TYR A 242 13.10 -3.28 -19.86
N PRO A 243 12.98 -2.32 -20.81
CA PRO A 243 14.04 -1.33 -21.04
C PRO A 243 14.26 -0.43 -19.83
N LEU A 244 13.19 -0.16 -19.06
CA LEU A 244 13.29 0.62 -17.85
C LEU A 244 13.98 -0.16 -16.73
N GLN A 245 13.63 -1.42 -16.49
CA GLN A 245 14.33 -2.26 -15.53
C GLN A 245 15.82 -2.31 -15.84
N ALA A 246 16.17 -2.55 -17.11
CA ALA A 246 17.54 -2.62 -17.59
C ALA A 246 18.34 -1.31 -17.40
N LEU A 247 17.66 -0.18 -17.24
CA LEU A 247 18.29 1.12 -16.99
C LEU A 247 18.08 1.65 -15.57
N THR A 248 17.16 1.14 -14.78
CA THR A 248 16.91 1.59 -13.39
C THR A 248 17.62 0.71 -12.37
N GLY A 249 17.81 -0.58 -12.69
CA GLY A 249 18.55 -1.53 -11.84
C GLY A 249 17.72 -2.13 -10.71
N ASN A 250 16.91 -1.33 -10.03
CA ASN A 250 16.39 -1.65 -8.70
C ASN A 250 14.87 -1.92 -8.64
N LEU A 251 14.15 -1.96 -9.75
CA LEU A 251 12.68 -1.97 -9.70
C LEU A 251 12.08 -3.37 -9.48
N ILE A 252 12.52 -4.43 -10.16
CA ILE A 252 11.92 -5.79 -10.03
C ILE A 252 12.78 -6.73 -9.20
N ASP A 253 12.20 -7.75 -8.58
CA ASP A 253 12.90 -8.72 -7.71
C ASP A 253 12.91 -10.16 -8.26
N GLY A 254 12.12 -10.41 -9.30
CA GLY A 254 11.97 -11.68 -10.01
C GLY A 254 11.35 -11.42 -11.37
N TRP A 255 11.17 -12.46 -12.18
CA TRP A 255 10.54 -12.38 -13.50
C TRP A 255 9.40 -13.39 -13.60
N GLY A 256 8.14 -12.95 -13.51
CA GLY A 256 6.94 -13.80 -13.55
C GLY A 256 6.59 -14.23 -14.97
N GLY A 257 7.50 -14.91 -15.65
CA GLY A 257 7.33 -15.28 -17.05
C GLY A 257 6.72 -16.67 -17.26
N VAL A 258 6.76 -17.53 -16.25
CA VAL A 258 6.16 -18.88 -16.31
C VAL A 258 4.67 -18.76 -15.98
N SER A 259 3.93 -18.13 -16.89
CA SER A 259 2.51 -17.77 -16.75
C SER A 259 1.65 -18.66 -17.66
N ASP A 260 0.70 -18.10 -18.41
CA ASP A 260 -0.21 -18.83 -19.31
C ASP A 260 0.51 -19.95 -20.07
N GLU A 261 1.40 -19.62 -21.01
CA GLU A 261 2.24 -20.62 -21.67
C GLU A 261 3.61 -20.71 -21.00
N ALA A 262 3.86 -21.81 -20.28
CA ALA A 262 5.07 -22.03 -19.49
C ALA A 262 6.37 -22.06 -20.30
N HIS A 263 6.28 -22.27 -21.62
CA HIS A 263 7.41 -22.30 -22.53
C HIS A 263 7.08 -21.64 -23.86
N GLN A 264 7.06 -20.30 -23.85
CA GLN A 264 7.00 -19.49 -25.06
C GLN A 264 8.39 -19.15 -25.59
N PRO A 265 8.59 -19.03 -26.91
CA PRO A 265 9.87 -18.63 -27.51
C PRO A 265 10.40 -17.28 -27.00
N ASN A 266 9.51 -16.36 -26.62
CA ASN A 266 9.85 -15.00 -26.20
C ASN A 266 10.12 -14.86 -24.69
N LEU A 267 9.98 -15.95 -23.92
CA LEU A 267 10.14 -15.95 -22.46
C LEU A 267 11.59 -15.74 -22.02
N LEU A 268 12.47 -16.62 -22.50
CA LEU A 268 13.85 -16.71 -22.02
C LEU A 268 14.78 -15.62 -22.54
N PRO A 269 14.68 -15.13 -23.80
CA PRO A 269 15.60 -14.12 -24.32
C PRO A 269 15.72 -12.84 -23.46
N PRO A 270 14.64 -12.13 -23.07
CA PRO A 270 14.75 -10.95 -22.22
C PRO A 270 15.25 -11.29 -20.81
N TYR A 271 14.81 -12.41 -20.25
CA TYR A 271 15.29 -12.85 -18.94
C TYR A 271 16.81 -13.10 -18.94
N PHE A 272 17.33 -13.83 -19.95
CA PHE A 272 18.77 -14.06 -20.07
C PHE A 272 19.57 -12.81 -20.37
N GLU A 273 19.03 -11.85 -21.12
CA GLU A 273 19.71 -10.57 -21.34
C GLU A 273 19.86 -9.80 -20.02
N LEU A 274 18.85 -9.79 -19.13
CA LEU A 274 19.01 -9.25 -17.78
C LEU A 274 20.08 -10.02 -16.99
N LEU A 275 20.07 -11.35 -17.01
CA LEU A 275 21.12 -12.12 -16.32
C LEU A 275 22.53 -11.80 -16.85
N ASN A 276 22.67 -11.65 -18.18
CA ASN A 276 23.93 -11.28 -18.83
C ASN A 276 24.37 -9.84 -18.52
N MET A 277 23.44 -8.95 -18.17
CA MET A 277 23.73 -7.62 -17.65
C MET A 277 24.16 -7.63 -16.17
N GLY A 278 24.17 -8.78 -15.51
CA GLY A 278 24.56 -8.94 -14.11
C GLY A 278 23.40 -8.96 -13.12
N TYR A 279 22.15 -9.00 -13.58
CA TYR A 279 21.01 -9.19 -12.68
C TYR A 279 21.00 -10.62 -12.14
N ARG A 280 20.74 -10.76 -10.84
CA ARG A 280 20.60 -12.02 -10.13
C ARG A 280 19.17 -12.15 -9.61
N ILE A 281 18.24 -12.43 -10.52
CA ILE A 281 16.80 -12.53 -10.23
C ILE A 281 16.26 -13.91 -10.63
N PRO A 282 15.29 -14.49 -9.89
CA PRO A 282 14.66 -15.76 -10.25
C PRO A 282 13.65 -15.61 -11.39
N LEU A 283 13.55 -16.63 -12.24
CA LEU A 283 12.41 -16.86 -13.12
C LEU A 283 11.29 -17.48 -12.28
N MET A 284 10.10 -16.88 -12.30
CA MET A 284 8.98 -17.21 -11.42
C MET A 284 7.74 -17.60 -12.22
N ALA A 285 6.90 -18.42 -11.59
CA ALA A 285 5.57 -18.79 -12.07
C ALA A 285 4.48 -17.90 -11.47
N ASP A 286 3.45 -17.64 -12.25
CA ASP A 286 2.26 -16.90 -11.83
C ASP A 286 1.04 -17.57 -12.45
N SER A 287 0.09 -17.95 -11.60
CA SER A 287 -1.08 -18.70 -12.08
C SER A 287 -2.14 -17.78 -12.66
N ASP A 288 -2.25 -16.58 -12.08
CA ASP A 288 -3.32 -15.62 -12.33
C ASP A 288 -4.71 -16.30 -12.25
N ILE A 289 -4.84 -17.23 -11.29
CA ILE A 289 -6.08 -17.97 -11.05
C ILE A 289 -7.08 -17.07 -10.36
N ALA A 290 -8.33 -17.11 -10.81
CA ALA A 290 -9.44 -16.41 -10.16
C ALA A 290 -10.40 -17.39 -9.47
N PHE A 291 -10.56 -17.25 -8.16
CA PHE A 291 -11.43 -18.09 -7.34
C PHE A 291 -12.93 -17.80 -7.56
N ASP A 292 -13.31 -16.78 -8.33
CA ASP A 292 -14.70 -16.53 -8.74
C ASP A 292 -15.11 -17.17 -10.06
N ARG A 293 -14.16 -17.80 -10.77
CA ARG A 293 -14.41 -18.53 -12.01
C ARG A 293 -14.82 -19.97 -11.72
N ILE A 294 -15.66 -20.51 -12.61
CA ILE A 294 -15.73 -21.96 -12.79
C ILE A 294 -14.41 -22.32 -13.45
N ASN A 295 -13.47 -22.87 -12.65
CA ASN A 295 -12.12 -23.21 -13.13
C ASN A 295 -12.22 -24.04 -14.40
N ASN A 296 -12.02 -23.39 -15.55
CA ASN A 296 -11.84 -24.09 -16.82
C ASN A 296 -10.55 -24.88 -16.68
N GLY A 297 -10.56 -26.16 -17.04
CA GLY A 297 -9.57 -27.16 -16.62
C GLY A 297 -8.08 -26.88 -16.91
N SER A 298 -7.71 -25.71 -17.41
CA SER A 298 -6.34 -25.21 -17.54
C SER A 298 -5.81 -24.48 -16.29
N LYS A 299 -6.65 -23.85 -15.43
CA LYS A 299 -6.18 -22.99 -14.32
C LYS A 299 -6.77 -23.40 -12.96
N ALA A 300 -5.94 -24.02 -12.11
CA ALA A 300 -6.32 -24.54 -10.79
C ALA A 300 -5.18 -24.39 -9.77
N PRO A 301 -5.45 -24.10 -8.47
CA PRO A 301 -4.36 -24.02 -7.50
C PRO A 301 -3.57 -25.33 -7.44
N GLY A 302 -2.24 -25.20 -7.49
CA GLY A 302 -1.31 -26.31 -7.64
C GLY A 302 -0.86 -26.63 -9.07
N ASN A 303 -1.34 -25.88 -10.08
CA ASN A 303 -0.85 -26.03 -11.45
C ASN A 303 0.41 -25.18 -11.69
N TRP A 304 0.43 -23.92 -11.25
CA TRP A 304 1.61 -23.05 -11.28
C TRP A 304 2.16 -22.94 -9.87
N ILE A 305 3.38 -23.39 -9.68
CA ILE A 305 4.01 -23.44 -8.35
C ILE A 305 5.39 -22.82 -8.43
N ASN A 306 5.68 -21.98 -7.44
CA ASN A 306 7.04 -21.63 -7.07
C ASN A 306 7.41 -22.41 -5.81
N TYR A 307 8.54 -23.11 -5.86
CA TYR A 307 9.18 -23.68 -4.70
C TYR A 307 10.25 -22.73 -4.19
N PHE A 308 10.09 -22.30 -2.94
CA PHE A 308 11.00 -21.39 -2.26
C PHE A 308 11.82 -22.17 -1.25
N ARG A 309 13.14 -21.98 -1.24
CA ARG A 309 13.98 -22.47 -0.14
C ARG A 309 14.05 -21.42 0.95
N VAL A 310 13.12 -21.51 1.91
CA VAL A 310 13.03 -20.60 3.05
C VAL A 310 13.98 -21.02 4.17
N ASP A 311 14.66 -20.06 4.78
CA ASP A 311 15.46 -20.29 5.99
C ASP A 311 14.57 -20.01 7.22
N GLY A 312 14.36 -21.01 8.07
CA GLY A 312 13.53 -20.88 9.27
C GLY A 312 12.03 -21.11 9.02
N ALA A 313 11.18 -20.36 9.72
CA ALA A 313 9.73 -20.51 9.63
C ALA A 313 9.15 -19.83 8.38
N LEU A 314 8.17 -20.48 7.74
CA LEU A 314 7.44 -19.90 6.61
C LEU A 314 6.66 -18.65 7.04
N ASN A 315 7.00 -17.53 6.42
CA ASN A 315 6.30 -16.25 6.48
C ASN A 315 6.70 -15.37 5.28
N LYS A 316 6.01 -14.25 5.08
CA LYS A 316 6.27 -13.29 3.99
C LYS A 316 7.75 -12.88 3.90
N ALA A 317 8.39 -12.53 5.01
CA ALA A 317 9.79 -12.11 5.03
C ALA A 317 10.75 -13.24 4.59
N SER A 318 10.52 -14.47 5.03
CA SER A 318 11.35 -15.63 4.62
C SER A 318 11.25 -15.91 3.11
N VAL A 319 10.05 -15.73 2.52
CA VAL A 319 9.83 -15.88 1.07
C VAL A 319 10.45 -14.72 0.30
N VAL A 320 10.31 -13.49 0.77
CA VAL A 320 11.01 -12.32 0.23
C VAL A 320 12.52 -12.57 0.16
N GLN A 321 13.12 -13.10 1.24
CA GLN A 321 14.55 -13.41 1.26
C GLN A 321 14.92 -14.54 0.31
N ALA A 322 14.06 -15.57 0.17
CA ALA A 322 14.28 -16.63 -0.81
C ALA A 322 14.28 -16.07 -2.25
N ILE A 323 13.35 -15.17 -2.59
CA ILE A 323 13.29 -14.50 -3.89
C ILE A 323 14.53 -13.64 -4.12
N LYS A 324 14.88 -12.76 -3.17
CA LYS A 324 16.06 -11.88 -3.27
C LYS A 324 17.37 -12.65 -3.41
N ARG A 325 17.45 -13.87 -2.89
CA ARG A 325 18.61 -14.76 -3.02
C ARG A 325 18.55 -15.68 -4.25
N GLY A 326 17.52 -15.61 -5.08
CA GLY A 326 17.36 -16.51 -6.24
C GLY A 326 17.09 -17.97 -5.87
N ARG A 327 16.60 -18.25 -4.66
CA ARG A 327 16.34 -19.60 -4.16
C ARG A 327 14.93 -20.08 -4.55
N VAL A 328 14.67 -20.08 -5.86
CA VAL A 328 13.35 -20.37 -6.44
C VAL A 328 13.46 -21.44 -7.55
N ILE A 329 12.50 -22.36 -7.56
CA ILE A 329 12.23 -23.28 -8.68
C ILE A 329 10.77 -23.09 -9.08
N SER A 330 10.49 -22.97 -10.37
CA SER A 330 9.15 -22.70 -10.88
C SER A 330 8.70 -23.81 -11.80
N THR A 331 7.42 -24.20 -11.72
CA THR A 331 6.90 -25.29 -12.55
C THR A 331 5.42 -25.15 -12.84
N THR A 332 5.02 -25.69 -14.00
CA THR A 332 3.64 -25.93 -14.41
C THR A 332 3.28 -27.42 -14.54
N GLY A 333 4.16 -28.32 -14.13
CA GLY A 333 3.96 -29.77 -14.21
C GLY A 333 5.19 -30.57 -13.77
N PRO A 334 6.26 -30.65 -14.59
CA PRO A 334 7.46 -31.41 -14.23
C PRO A 334 8.12 -30.89 -12.95
N MET A 335 8.60 -31.77 -12.08
CA MET A 335 9.37 -31.38 -10.91
C MET A 335 10.87 -31.40 -11.22
N LEU A 336 11.63 -30.53 -10.57
CA LEU A 336 13.06 -30.33 -10.83
C LEU A 336 13.82 -30.08 -9.51
N LEU A 337 14.98 -30.72 -9.37
CA LEU A 337 16.05 -30.34 -8.45
C LEU A 337 17.34 -30.14 -9.25
N PHE A 338 18.07 -29.07 -8.95
CA PHE A 338 19.31 -28.71 -9.60
C PHE A 338 20.35 -28.28 -8.56
N ASN A 339 21.58 -28.78 -8.68
CA ASN A 339 22.72 -28.33 -7.91
C ASN A 339 24.03 -28.51 -8.69
N ILE A 340 25.08 -27.79 -8.30
CA ILE A 340 26.46 -27.98 -8.79
C ILE A 340 27.34 -28.22 -7.56
N ASP A 341 27.84 -29.43 -7.37
CA ASP A 341 28.60 -29.84 -6.16
C ASP A 341 27.94 -29.40 -4.84
N GLY A 342 26.61 -29.52 -4.76
CA GLY A 342 25.83 -29.12 -3.59
C GLY A 342 25.47 -27.63 -3.51
N ALA A 343 26.06 -26.76 -4.35
CA ALA A 343 25.59 -25.39 -4.53
C ALA A 343 24.21 -25.38 -5.18
N ARG A 344 23.33 -24.50 -4.71
CA ARG A 344 21.89 -24.49 -5.01
C ARG A 344 21.55 -23.28 -5.87
N PRO A 345 20.35 -23.25 -6.51
CA PRO A 345 19.86 -22.06 -7.20
C PRO A 345 20.03 -20.80 -6.36
N GLY A 346 20.65 -19.77 -6.94
CA GLY A 346 21.00 -18.52 -6.27
C GLY A 346 22.42 -18.44 -5.70
N ASP A 347 23.09 -19.57 -5.45
CA ASP A 347 24.46 -19.59 -4.92
C ASP A 347 25.48 -19.15 -5.98
N THR A 348 26.64 -18.70 -5.52
CA THR A 348 27.79 -18.33 -6.36
C THR A 348 28.96 -19.27 -6.07
N LEU A 349 29.56 -19.83 -7.12
CA LEU A 349 30.76 -20.64 -7.09
C LEU A 349 31.95 -19.86 -7.68
N PRO A 350 33.21 -20.17 -7.34
CA PRO A 350 34.36 -19.52 -7.97
C PRO A 350 34.55 -20.00 -9.42
N ALA A 351 34.92 -19.07 -10.29
CA ALA A 351 35.24 -19.31 -11.71
C ALA A 351 36.73 -19.68 -11.86
N ASP A 352 37.15 -20.75 -11.18
CA ASP A 352 38.54 -21.18 -11.01
C ASP A 352 38.97 -22.33 -11.94
N GLY A 353 38.08 -22.80 -12.83
CA GLY A 353 38.30 -23.95 -13.71
C GLY A 353 38.26 -25.30 -13.01
N ALA A 354 37.99 -25.37 -11.70
CA ALA A 354 37.88 -26.63 -10.99
C ALA A 354 36.76 -27.50 -11.57
N SER A 355 36.99 -28.82 -11.60
CA SER A 355 36.02 -29.80 -12.08
C SER A 355 34.88 -29.92 -11.09
N ARG A 356 33.68 -29.55 -11.52
CA ARG A 356 32.45 -29.63 -10.76
C ARG A 356 31.41 -30.47 -11.48
N THR A 357 30.43 -31.01 -10.78
CA THR A 357 29.35 -31.78 -11.37
C THR A 357 28.01 -31.08 -11.18
N ALA A 358 27.39 -30.64 -12.28
CA ALA A 358 25.99 -30.30 -12.30
C ALA A 358 25.16 -31.58 -12.18
N ARG A 359 24.26 -31.63 -11.20
CA ARG A 359 23.33 -32.73 -10.98
C ARG A 359 21.90 -32.24 -11.11
N ILE A 360 21.16 -32.89 -11.99
CA ILE A 360 19.77 -32.56 -12.34
C ILE A 360 18.89 -33.77 -12.04
N GLN A 361 17.84 -33.59 -11.26
CA GLN A 361 16.81 -34.60 -11.04
C GLN A 361 15.47 -34.05 -11.53
N ALA A 362 14.88 -34.73 -12.51
CA ALA A 362 13.61 -34.36 -13.11
C ALA A 362 12.60 -35.49 -12.93
N SER A 363 11.34 -35.14 -12.67
CA SER A 363 10.26 -36.11 -12.53
C SER A 363 8.95 -35.56 -13.06
N TYR A 364 8.24 -36.34 -13.85
CA TYR A 364 6.88 -36.04 -14.29
C TYR A 364 6.08 -37.34 -14.38
N LEU A 365 5.69 -37.88 -13.21
CA LEU A 365 4.99 -39.16 -13.08
C LEU A 365 3.47 -39.03 -13.32
N PHE A 366 2.92 -37.83 -13.16
CA PHE A 366 1.51 -37.54 -13.36
C PHE A 366 1.32 -36.04 -13.59
N ASN A 367 0.17 -35.67 -14.17
CA ASN A 367 -0.25 -34.29 -14.31
C ASN A 367 -1.10 -33.91 -13.08
N PRO A 368 -0.81 -32.82 -12.34
CA PRO A 368 -1.65 -32.36 -11.25
C PRO A 368 -3.09 -32.10 -11.72
N TRP A 369 -3.99 -33.05 -11.42
CA TRP A 369 -5.44 -32.93 -11.34
C TRP A 369 -6.22 -32.14 -12.43
N THR A 370 -5.69 -31.98 -13.63
CA THR A 370 -6.50 -31.81 -14.85
C THR A 370 -6.91 -33.21 -15.32
N LEU A 371 -7.90 -33.84 -14.70
CA LEU A 371 -8.35 -35.20 -15.10
C LEU A 371 -9.16 -35.18 -16.43
N ALA A 372 -8.74 -34.41 -17.41
CA ALA A 372 -9.26 -34.52 -18.74
C ALA A 372 -8.61 -35.75 -19.35
N GLN A 373 -9.42 -36.75 -19.69
CA GLN A 373 -9.05 -37.74 -20.70
C GLN A 373 -8.80 -37.11 -22.09
N THR A 374 -8.82 -35.77 -22.22
CA THR A 374 -8.90 -35.06 -23.51
C THR A 374 -7.80 -34.02 -23.76
N SER A 375 -6.87 -33.78 -22.83
CA SER A 375 -5.57 -33.15 -23.18
C SER A 375 -4.49 -34.18 -23.54
N PHE A 376 -4.80 -35.47 -23.36
CA PHE A 376 -3.94 -36.59 -23.68
C PHE A 376 -4.79 -37.67 -24.32
N ASN A 377 -4.38 -38.20 -25.46
CA ASN A 377 -4.90 -39.44 -26.05
C ASN A 377 -4.54 -40.68 -25.18
N GLY A 378 -4.60 -40.59 -23.84
CA GLY A 378 -4.19 -41.65 -22.92
C GLY A 378 -2.69 -41.81 -22.71
N GLU A 379 -1.86 -40.87 -23.18
CA GLU A 379 -0.41 -40.97 -23.07
C GLU A 379 0.10 -40.69 -21.63
N PRO A 380 1.06 -41.48 -21.12
CA PRO A 380 1.63 -41.28 -19.79
C PRO A 380 2.51 -40.01 -19.74
N CYS A 381 2.52 -39.36 -18.58
CA CYS A 381 3.38 -38.22 -18.29
C CYS A 381 4.87 -38.62 -18.37
N ARG A 382 5.67 -37.80 -19.04
CA ARG A 382 7.10 -38.04 -19.27
C ARG A 382 7.89 -36.74 -19.26
N VAL A 383 9.11 -36.80 -18.76
CA VAL A 383 10.16 -35.82 -19.05
C VAL A 383 10.65 -36.09 -20.47
N VAL A 384 10.33 -35.18 -21.40
CA VAL A 384 10.71 -35.37 -22.82
C VAL A 384 12.03 -34.70 -23.14
N GLN A 385 12.34 -33.59 -22.47
CA GLN A 385 13.55 -32.81 -22.71
C GLN A 385 14.05 -32.18 -21.42
N VAL A 386 15.37 -32.16 -21.25
CA VAL A 386 16.08 -31.40 -20.22
C VAL A 386 17.17 -30.60 -20.91
N ASP A 387 17.25 -29.30 -20.64
CA ASP A 387 18.27 -28.42 -21.18
C ASP A 387 19.08 -27.80 -20.05
N LEU A 388 20.41 -27.82 -20.20
CA LEU A 388 21.33 -27.05 -19.39
C LEU A 388 21.79 -25.83 -20.18
N PHE A 389 21.53 -24.66 -19.64
CA PHE A 389 21.94 -23.38 -20.21
C PHE A 389 23.21 -22.88 -19.54
N ARG A 390 24.07 -22.22 -20.31
CA ARG A 390 25.15 -21.36 -19.85
C ARG A 390 25.02 -20.01 -20.54
N ASN A 391 24.87 -18.92 -19.78
CA ASN A 391 24.75 -17.55 -20.32
C ASN A 391 23.66 -17.40 -21.40
N GLY A 392 22.54 -18.11 -21.21
CA GLY A 392 21.41 -18.14 -22.14
C GLY A 392 21.58 -19.06 -23.36
N GLN A 393 22.75 -19.67 -23.55
CA GLN A 393 22.98 -20.66 -24.61
C GLN A 393 22.78 -22.07 -24.06
N VAL A 394 22.06 -22.91 -24.80
CA VAL A 394 21.94 -24.34 -24.46
C VAL A 394 23.30 -25.00 -24.73
N ILE A 395 23.93 -25.54 -23.69
CA ILE A 395 25.21 -26.26 -23.80
C ILE A 395 25.02 -27.78 -23.83
N GLN A 396 23.87 -28.27 -23.35
CA GLN A 396 23.53 -29.68 -23.38
C GLN A 396 22.02 -29.87 -23.34
N THR A 397 21.52 -30.74 -24.22
CA THR A 397 20.14 -31.21 -24.24
C THR A 397 20.10 -32.72 -24.05
N TRP A 398 19.22 -33.19 -23.18
CA TRP A 398 18.90 -34.61 -23.05
C TRP A 398 17.44 -34.83 -23.41
N ASN A 399 17.14 -35.93 -24.11
CA ASN A 399 15.78 -36.33 -24.47
C ASN A 399 15.42 -37.68 -23.81
N PRO A 400 15.29 -37.74 -22.47
CA PRO A 400 15.19 -39.00 -21.76
C PRO A 400 13.90 -39.78 -22.08
N ASN A 401 12.80 -39.07 -22.38
CA ASN A 401 11.48 -39.64 -22.68
C ASN A 401 10.99 -40.65 -21.63
N THR A 402 11.31 -40.40 -20.36
CA THR A 402 11.05 -41.26 -19.22
C THR A 402 10.23 -40.52 -18.16
N PRO A 403 9.54 -41.21 -17.24
CA PRO A 403 8.82 -40.54 -16.17
C PRO A 403 9.74 -39.82 -15.17
N THR A 404 10.98 -40.29 -15.01
CA THR A 404 12.01 -39.67 -14.17
C THR A 404 13.37 -39.71 -14.87
N ALA A 405 14.21 -38.72 -14.59
CA ALA A 405 15.59 -38.67 -15.08
C ALA A 405 16.51 -38.11 -13.99
N THR A 406 17.69 -38.72 -13.82
CA THR A 406 18.81 -38.14 -13.07
C THR A 406 19.98 -38.01 -14.02
N LEU A 407 20.46 -36.79 -14.19
CA LEU A 407 21.47 -36.43 -15.18
C LEU A 407 22.63 -35.73 -14.47
N GLU A 408 23.83 -35.98 -14.96
CA GLU A 408 25.05 -35.34 -14.48
C GLU A 408 25.83 -34.76 -15.67
N PHE A 409 26.45 -33.60 -15.46
CA PHE A 409 27.26 -32.92 -16.48
C PHE A 409 28.49 -32.27 -15.82
N PRO A 410 29.71 -32.53 -16.33
CA PRO A 410 30.91 -31.87 -15.80
C PRO A 410 30.95 -30.38 -16.20
N ILE A 411 31.32 -29.52 -15.25
CA ILE A 411 31.50 -28.09 -15.44
C ILE A 411 32.92 -27.69 -15.00
N ASN A 412 33.63 -26.97 -15.86
CA ASN A 412 34.93 -26.35 -15.58
C ASN A 412 34.85 -24.88 -15.97
N GLU A 413 34.22 -24.06 -15.13
CA GLU A 413 33.98 -22.65 -15.44
C GLU A 413 35.19 -21.78 -15.06
N THR A 414 35.66 -20.97 -16.00
CA THR A 414 36.77 -20.02 -15.85
C THR A 414 36.37 -18.57 -16.10
N SER A 415 35.16 -18.33 -16.61
CA SER A 415 34.65 -17.01 -16.94
C SER A 415 33.78 -16.50 -15.79
N GLU A 416 34.17 -15.37 -15.19
CA GLU A 416 33.33 -14.64 -14.26
C GLU A 416 32.06 -14.08 -14.94
N GLY A 417 31.01 -13.87 -14.15
CA GLY A 417 29.69 -13.47 -14.62
C GLY A 417 28.93 -14.60 -15.32
N SER A 418 29.41 -15.84 -15.25
CA SER A 418 28.72 -16.97 -15.88
C SER A 418 27.58 -17.47 -15.00
N HIS A 419 26.50 -17.90 -15.63
CA HIS A 419 25.34 -18.47 -14.95
C HIS A 419 24.85 -19.72 -15.66
N TYR A 420 24.43 -20.69 -14.84
CA TYR A 420 23.89 -21.98 -15.29
C TYR A 420 22.45 -22.14 -14.83
N MET A 421 21.55 -22.47 -15.76
CA MET A 421 20.12 -22.64 -15.50
C MET A 421 19.64 -23.94 -16.15
N VAL A 422 18.61 -24.57 -15.57
CA VAL A 422 18.03 -25.81 -16.10
C VAL A 422 16.58 -25.60 -16.48
N ARG A 423 16.20 -26.14 -17.64
CA ARG A 423 14.81 -26.30 -18.08
C ARG A 423 14.46 -27.78 -18.20
N VAL A 424 13.25 -28.14 -17.80
CA VAL A 424 12.66 -29.47 -18.01
C VAL A 424 11.33 -29.29 -18.74
N LEU A 425 11.11 -30.05 -19.81
CA LEU A 425 9.86 -30.06 -20.56
C LEU A 425 9.12 -31.39 -20.39
N GLY A 426 7.81 -31.29 -20.23
CA GLY A 426 6.87 -32.41 -20.29
C GLY A 426 6.44 -32.74 -21.73
N ASN A 427 5.62 -33.78 -21.89
CA ASN A 427 5.08 -34.20 -23.18
C ASN A 427 4.19 -33.16 -23.88
N ASP A 428 3.59 -32.23 -23.14
CA ASP A 428 3.04 -30.98 -23.69
C ASP A 428 4.03 -29.82 -23.40
N ALA A 429 5.05 -29.73 -24.24
CA ALA A 429 6.17 -28.82 -24.05
C ALA A 429 5.80 -27.32 -24.08
N ALA A 430 4.59 -26.94 -24.50
CA ALA A 430 4.14 -25.55 -24.46
C ALA A 430 3.65 -25.15 -23.06
N TRP A 431 2.95 -26.06 -22.38
CA TRP A 431 2.30 -25.80 -21.09
C TRP A 431 3.01 -26.45 -19.91
N MET A 432 3.92 -27.39 -20.13
CA MET A 432 4.55 -28.20 -19.09
C MET A 432 6.05 -27.96 -19.05
N ALA A 433 6.46 -27.02 -18.20
CA ALA A 433 7.85 -26.67 -18.03
C ALA A 433 8.22 -26.52 -16.55
N ALA A 434 9.48 -26.79 -16.24
CA ALA A 434 10.08 -26.46 -14.96
C ALA A 434 11.42 -25.77 -15.15
N TYR A 435 11.69 -24.80 -14.29
CA TYR A 435 12.90 -23.99 -14.33
C TYR A 435 13.49 -23.88 -12.93
N ALA A 436 14.79 -24.10 -12.81
CA ALA A 436 15.52 -23.78 -11.59
C ALA A 436 16.24 -22.45 -11.78
N SER A 437 16.21 -21.58 -10.78
CA SER A 437 16.96 -20.31 -10.83
C SER A 437 18.46 -20.57 -11.06
N PRO A 438 19.20 -19.59 -11.62
CA PRO A 438 20.59 -19.82 -12.00
C PRO A 438 21.51 -20.06 -10.81
N ILE A 439 22.59 -20.81 -11.04
CA ILE A 439 23.78 -20.88 -10.18
C ILE A 439 24.86 -20.05 -10.87
N TYR A 440 25.48 -19.14 -10.14
CA TYR A 440 26.42 -18.15 -10.68
C TYR A 440 27.88 -18.56 -10.46
N PHE A 441 28.77 -18.03 -11.29
CA PHE A 441 30.21 -18.22 -11.20
C PHE A 441 30.93 -16.87 -11.22
N ASP A 442 31.54 -16.51 -10.08
CA ASP A 442 32.27 -15.26 -9.90
C ASP A 442 33.37 -15.47 -8.84
N ASN A 443 34.55 -14.88 -9.06
CA ASN A 443 35.63 -14.90 -8.05
C ASN A 443 35.52 -13.77 -7.03
N THR A 444 34.84 -12.68 -7.41
CA THR A 444 34.47 -11.58 -6.53
C THR A 444 32.94 -11.46 -6.54
N PRO A 445 32.28 -11.57 -5.39
CA PRO A 445 30.88 -11.25 -5.25
C PRO A 445 30.48 -9.91 -5.86
N ARG A 446 29.23 -9.92 -6.32
CA ARG A 446 28.63 -8.90 -7.16
C ARG A 446 27.24 -8.61 -6.64
N PRO A 447 26.76 -7.38 -6.88
CA PRO A 447 25.45 -7.00 -6.42
C PRO A 447 24.41 -7.87 -7.06
N ARG A 448 23.31 -8.03 -6.33
CA ARG A 448 22.14 -8.71 -6.86
C ARG A 448 21.70 -8.07 -8.18
N GLN A 449 21.84 -6.76 -8.31
CA GLN A 449 21.44 -6.02 -9.49
C GLN A 449 22.48 -4.95 -9.81
N PRO A 450 22.76 -4.70 -11.10
CA PRO A 450 23.67 -3.64 -11.49
C PRO A 450 23.10 -2.27 -11.11
N ASP A 451 23.99 -1.28 -10.98
CA ASP A 451 23.60 0.10 -10.77
C ASP A 451 22.77 0.65 -11.93
N GLY A 452 21.78 1.48 -11.58
CA GLY A 452 20.94 2.16 -12.55
C GLY A 452 21.70 3.22 -13.34
N PHE A 453 21.29 3.42 -14.59
CA PHE A 453 21.71 4.53 -15.43
C PHE A 453 21.28 5.88 -14.84
N THR A 454 22.15 6.88 -14.93
CA THR A 454 21.87 8.27 -14.53
C THR A 454 21.88 9.20 -15.73
N SER A 455 20.82 9.98 -15.88
CA SER A 455 20.66 11.02 -16.91
C SER A 455 21.40 12.31 -16.52
N LEU A 456 22.13 12.92 -17.46
CA LEU A 456 22.60 14.30 -17.26
C LEU A 456 21.42 15.26 -17.46
N VAL A 457 21.00 15.95 -16.41
CA VAL A 457 19.96 16.98 -16.48
C VAL A 457 20.60 18.36 -16.49
N ASN A 458 20.34 19.12 -17.56
CA ASN A 458 20.60 20.55 -17.68
C ASN A 458 19.34 21.30 -17.27
N GLY A 459 19.33 21.86 -16.06
CA GLY A 459 18.14 22.43 -15.46
C GLY A 459 18.16 23.94 -15.32
N ARG A 460 17.01 24.59 -15.52
CA ARG A 460 16.82 26.04 -15.33
C ARG A 460 15.67 26.32 -14.37
N VAL A 461 15.91 27.09 -13.32
CA VAL A 461 14.90 27.55 -12.37
C VAL A 461 14.64 29.04 -12.59
N TYR A 462 13.36 29.41 -12.76
CA TYR A 462 12.96 30.80 -13.03
C TYR A 462 11.57 31.09 -12.48
N ASP A 463 11.24 32.37 -12.35
CA ASP A 463 9.90 32.80 -11.95
C ASP A 463 8.97 32.82 -13.17
N ALA A 464 7.90 32.03 -13.11
CA ALA A 464 6.98 31.83 -14.22
C ALA A 464 6.29 33.13 -14.66
N ALA A 465 6.06 34.09 -13.76
CA ALA A 465 5.29 35.29 -14.04
C ALA A 465 6.03 36.28 -14.95
N ASN A 466 7.37 36.29 -14.88
CA ASN A 466 8.21 37.27 -15.55
C ASN A 466 9.45 36.65 -16.25
N ASN A 467 9.56 35.32 -16.25
CA ASN A 467 10.66 34.56 -16.83
C ASN A 467 12.05 34.90 -16.23
N HIS A 468 12.08 35.49 -15.02
CA HIS A 468 13.31 35.93 -14.39
C HIS A 468 14.06 34.75 -13.76
N PRO A 469 15.37 34.56 -14.05
CA PRO A 469 16.22 33.60 -13.36
C PRO A 469 16.08 33.64 -11.84
N THR A 470 15.88 32.50 -11.20
CA THR A 470 15.67 32.44 -9.74
C THR A 470 16.70 31.52 -9.10
N PRO A 471 17.63 32.05 -8.28
CA PRO A 471 18.49 31.23 -7.44
C PRO A 471 17.65 30.33 -6.52
N ALA A 472 17.98 29.05 -6.50
CA ALA A 472 17.18 28.03 -5.84
C ALA A 472 18.04 26.85 -5.37
N SER A 473 17.52 26.13 -4.38
CA SER A 473 18.01 24.81 -4.00
C SER A 473 17.37 23.77 -4.90
N VAL A 474 18.15 22.83 -5.44
CA VAL A 474 17.63 21.68 -6.20
C VAL A 474 18.07 20.40 -5.52
N SER A 475 17.10 19.61 -5.08
CA SER A 475 17.32 18.32 -4.42
C SER A 475 16.94 17.17 -5.34
N CYS A 476 17.75 16.11 -5.35
CA CYS A 476 17.39 14.83 -5.98
C CYS A 476 16.86 13.89 -4.90
N VAL A 477 15.63 13.43 -5.10
CA VAL A 477 14.89 12.62 -4.14
C VAL A 477 14.54 11.28 -4.79
N ARG A 478 14.95 10.19 -4.16
CA ARG A 478 14.58 8.82 -4.56
C ARG A 478 14.04 8.11 -3.32
N ASP A 479 12.87 7.49 -3.43
CA ASP A 479 12.21 6.80 -2.31
C ASP A 479 12.06 7.62 -1.01
N GLY A 480 11.87 8.95 -1.14
CA GLY A 480 11.76 9.86 0.00
C GLY A 480 13.11 10.25 0.63
N GLU A 481 14.22 9.67 0.19
CA GLU A 481 15.57 10.05 0.59
C GLU A 481 16.15 11.08 -0.35
N THR A 482 16.80 12.11 0.20
CA THR A 482 17.53 13.09 -0.61
C THR A 482 18.93 12.56 -0.90
N LEU A 483 19.18 12.18 -2.15
CA LEU A 483 20.50 11.68 -2.59
C LEU A 483 21.54 12.80 -2.56
N TRP A 484 21.15 13.99 -2.98
CA TRP A 484 21.98 15.19 -2.95
C TRP A 484 21.13 16.45 -3.05
N ASN A 485 21.71 17.58 -2.66
CA ASN A 485 21.11 18.90 -2.77
C ASN A 485 22.17 19.90 -3.26
N LEU A 486 21.84 20.69 -4.28
CA LEU A 486 22.73 21.70 -4.87
C LEU A 486 22.06 23.07 -4.89
N GLN A 487 22.87 24.12 -5.02
CA GLN A 487 22.38 25.48 -5.33
C GLN A 487 22.56 25.74 -6.81
N THR A 488 21.56 26.36 -7.44
CA THR A 488 21.70 26.89 -8.80
C THR A 488 22.67 28.07 -8.82
N ASP A 489 23.19 28.39 -10.01
CA ASP A 489 23.97 29.60 -10.18
C ASP A 489 23.10 30.87 -10.12
N SER A 490 23.72 32.04 -10.28
CA SER A 490 23.01 33.34 -10.28
C SER A 490 21.96 33.48 -11.39
N GLN A 491 22.03 32.64 -12.43
CA GLN A 491 21.08 32.58 -13.55
C GLN A 491 20.06 31.44 -13.37
N GLY A 492 19.98 30.84 -12.18
CA GLY A 492 19.05 29.75 -11.91
C GLY A 492 19.40 28.45 -12.65
N LEU A 493 20.59 28.34 -13.23
CA LEU A 493 21.01 27.16 -14.00
C LEU A 493 21.73 26.14 -13.11
N PHE A 494 21.57 24.86 -13.44
CA PHE A 494 22.32 23.77 -12.85
C PHE A 494 22.53 22.61 -13.83
N ARG A 495 23.52 21.77 -13.55
CA ARG A 495 23.73 20.49 -14.27
C ARG A 495 24.05 19.40 -13.27
N ALA A 496 23.40 18.24 -13.37
CA ALA A 496 23.61 17.12 -12.46
C ALA A 496 23.21 15.78 -13.10
N TYR A 497 23.86 14.69 -12.70
CA TYR A 497 23.43 13.32 -12.97
C TYR A 497 22.27 12.92 -12.05
N VAL A 498 21.19 12.42 -12.65
CA VAL A 498 19.93 12.10 -11.98
C VAL A 498 19.54 10.67 -12.33
N PRO A 499 19.31 9.79 -11.33
CA PRO A 499 18.80 8.47 -11.64
C PRO A 499 17.38 8.50 -12.23
N LEU A 500 17.06 7.54 -13.10
CA LEU A 500 15.78 7.53 -13.83
C LEU A 500 14.54 7.39 -12.94
N ASP A 501 14.68 6.76 -11.78
CA ASP A 501 13.62 6.58 -10.77
C ASP A 501 13.68 7.65 -9.66
N ALA A 502 14.37 8.78 -9.90
CA ALA A 502 14.44 9.89 -8.96
C ALA A 502 13.61 11.11 -9.44
N LYS A 503 13.23 11.95 -8.47
CA LYS A 503 12.56 13.23 -8.66
C LYS A 503 13.50 14.37 -8.29
N LEU A 504 13.62 15.37 -9.15
CA LEU A 504 14.23 16.65 -8.81
C LEU A 504 13.19 17.57 -8.19
N VAL A 505 13.55 18.27 -7.12
CA VAL A 505 12.70 19.27 -6.45
C VAL A 505 13.49 20.58 -6.36
N ALA A 506 13.05 21.60 -7.09
CA ALA A 506 13.57 22.95 -7.00
C ALA A 506 12.77 23.76 -5.99
N ARG A 507 13.46 24.53 -5.13
CA ARG A 507 12.86 25.39 -4.11
C ARG A 507 13.59 26.74 -4.06
N ASP A 508 12.86 27.86 -4.15
CA ASP A 508 13.46 29.19 -3.95
C ASP A 508 13.49 29.64 -2.48
N ALA A 509 14.09 30.81 -2.25
CA ALA A 509 14.18 31.45 -0.95
C ALA A 509 12.81 31.80 -0.33
N ASN A 510 11.75 31.93 -1.15
CA ASN A 510 10.39 32.20 -0.68
C ASN A 510 9.63 30.91 -0.31
N GLY A 511 10.30 29.75 -0.40
CA GLY A 511 9.71 28.45 -0.11
C GLY A 511 8.81 27.91 -1.22
N ARG A 512 8.71 28.60 -2.37
CA ARG A 512 8.01 28.09 -3.56
C ARG A 512 8.79 26.89 -4.08
N GLN A 513 8.09 25.83 -4.46
CA GLN A 513 8.72 24.60 -4.93
C GLN A 513 8.00 24.02 -6.14
N ILE A 514 8.77 23.29 -6.95
CA ILE A 514 8.28 22.52 -8.09
C ILE A 514 9.15 21.27 -8.21
N GLY A 515 8.58 20.14 -8.60
CA GLY A 515 9.37 18.93 -8.81
C GLY A 515 9.05 18.23 -10.10
N ARG A 516 10.08 17.61 -10.69
CA ARG A 516 10.03 16.89 -11.97
C ARG A 516 10.71 15.54 -11.87
N ASP A 517 10.23 14.59 -12.64
CA ASP A 517 10.83 13.27 -12.80
C ASP A 517 10.88 12.89 -14.29
N ILE A 518 11.61 11.83 -14.62
CA ILE A 518 11.86 11.51 -16.01
C ILE A 518 10.64 11.06 -16.80
N LEU A 519 9.62 10.49 -16.12
CA LEU A 519 8.40 10.05 -16.77
C LEU A 519 7.48 11.23 -17.11
N SER A 520 7.75 12.41 -16.55
CA SER A 520 7.10 13.66 -16.95
C SER A 520 7.62 14.21 -18.28
N ASP A 521 8.70 13.66 -18.86
CA ASP A 521 9.16 14.05 -20.20
C ASP A 521 8.30 13.35 -21.27
N GLU A 522 7.66 14.15 -22.13
CA GLU A 522 6.76 13.67 -23.19
C GLU A 522 7.43 12.63 -24.10
N ARG A 523 8.72 12.80 -24.41
CA ARG A 523 9.43 11.89 -25.31
C ARG A 523 9.64 10.54 -24.65
N VAL A 524 9.91 10.53 -23.34
CA VAL A 524 10.06 9.32 -22.51
C VAL A 524 8.72 8.61 -22.38
N TYR A 525 7.66 9.36 -22.12
CA TYR A 525 6.30 8.84 -22.12
C TYR A 525 5.93 8.22 -23.47
N ALA A 526 6.15 8.94 -24.57
CA ALA A 526 5.88 8.48 -25.92
C ALA A 526 6.71 7.25 -26.30
N PHE A 527 7.98 7.18 -25.87
CA PHE A 527 8.80 5.99 -26.04
C PHE A 527 8.15 4.80 -25.31
N CYS A 528 7.91 4.91 -24.01
CA CYS A 528 7.29 3.85 -23.22
C CYS A 528 5.90 3.45 -23.74
N HIS A 529 5.14 4.38 -24.30
CA HIS A 529 3.78 4.14 -24.80
C HIS A 529 3.75 3.50 -26.19
N ASN A 530 4.59 3.99 -27.12
CA ASN A 530 4.61 3.59 -28.52
C ASN A 530 5.69 2.55 -28.87
N LEU A 531 6.31 1.93 -27.86
CA LEU A 531 7.18 0.76 -28.07
C LEU A 531 6.37 -0.29 -28.85
N PRO A 532 6.72 -0.58 -30.12
CA PRO A 532 5.89 -1.43 -30.97
C PRO A 532 5.82 -2.86 -30.39
N GLU A 533 4.63 -3.46 -30.45
CA GLU A 533 4.39 -4.85 -29.98
C GLU A 533 5.18 -5.92 -30.72
N THR A 534 5.75 -5.58 -31.88
CA THR A 534 6.51 -6.47 -32.73
C THR A 534 8.00 -6.13 -32.66
N PHE A 535 8.67 -6.40 -31.53
CA PHE A 535 10.11 -6.21 -31.45
C PHE A 535 10.91 -7.45 -31.04
N PRO A 536 11.73 -8.01 -31.96
CA PRO A 536 12.78 -8.99 -31.66
C PRO A 536 14.13 -8.38 -31.24
N ASN A 537 14.26 -7.05 -31.05
CA ASN A 537 15.55 -6.37 -30.75
C ASN A 537 15.56 -5.66 -29.38
N LEU A 538 15.65 -6.45 -28.30
CA LEU A 538 15.69 -5.99 -26.91
C LEU A 538 16.85 -5.01 -26.63
N THR A 539 18.04 -5.33 -27.12
CA THR A 539 19.24 -4.50 -26.99
C THR A 539 19.07 -3.14 -27.68
N GLY A 540 18.41 -3.12 -28.85
CA GLY A 540 18.08 -1.90 -29.58
C GLY A 540 17.13 -0.98 -28.80
N SER A 541 16.12 -1.53 -28.12
CA SER A 541 15.19 -0.76 -27.28
C SER A 541 15.87 -0.15 -26.06
N ILE A 542 16.77 -0.88 -25.40
CA ILE A 542 17.58 -0.33 -24.29
C ILE A 542 18.47 0.81 -24.79
N ALA A 543 19.14 0.62 -25.93
CA ALA A 543 19.99 1.66 -26.51
C ALA A 543 19.20 2.89 -26.95
N ALA A 544 18.03 2.71 -27.56
CA ALA A 544 17.13 3.81 -27.93
C ALA A 544 16.65 4.57 -26.70
N PHE A 545 16.25 3.86 -25.65
CA PHE A 545 15.80 4.51 -24.42
C PHE A 545 16.94 5.27 -23.75
N ARG A 546 18.12 4.65 -23.62
CA ARG A 546 19.32 5.29 -23.09
C ARG A 546 19.68 6.55 -23.88
N ASN A 547 19.64 6.49 -25.22
CA ASN A 547 19.93 7.65 -26.07
C ASN A 547 18.94 8.80 -25.89
N LEU A 548 17.68 8.48 -25.58
CA LEU A 548 16.65 9.45 -25.31
C LEU A 548 16.87 10.17 -23.97
N VAL A 549 17.29 9.44 -22.95
CA VAL A 549 17.41 9.94 -21.58
C VAL A 549 18.82 10.36 -21.17
N LYS A 550 19.85 10.10 -21.98
CA LYS A 550 21.25 10.35 -21.61
C LYS A 550 21.52 11.80 -21.21
N GLU A 551 20.86 12.74 -21.86
CA GLU A 551 20.97 14.17 -21.61
C GLU A 551 19.60 14.81 -21.81
N MET A 552 19.14 15.57 -20.82
CA MET A 552 17.81 16.17 -20.80
C MET A 552 17.88 17.63 -20.37
N THR A 553 17.04 18.46 -20.96
CA THR A 553 16.89 19.87 -20.57
C THR A 553 15.56 20.05 -19.87
N TRP A 554 15.59 20.44 -18.58
CA TRP A 554 14.41 20.58 -17.74
C TRP A 554 14.24 22.01 -17.23
N GLU A 555 13.00 22.47 -17.23
CA GLU A 555 12.64 23.82 -16.80
C GLU A 555 11.79 23.80 -15.54
N PHE A 556 12.13 24.59 -14.53
CA PHE A 556 11.49 24.63 -13.22
C PHE A 556 10.87 26.02 -12.98
N PRO A 557 9.68 26.28 -13.55
CA PRO A 557 8.95 27.53 -13.35
C PRO A 557 8.37 27.63 -11.93
N LEU A 558 8.99 28.45 -11.07
CA LEU A 558 8.49 28.76 -9.73
C LEU A 558 7.45 29.89 -9.78
N GLY A 559 6.48 29.88 -8.86
CA GLY A 559 5.38 30.86 -8.87
C GLY A 559 4.21 30.48 -9.77
N HIS A 560 4.14 29.22 -10.19
CA HIS A 560 3.03 28.62 -10.92
C HIS A 560 1.67 28.95 -10.26
N GLN A 561 0.73 29.52 -11.01
CA GLN A 561 -0.69 29.49 -10.70
C GLN A 561 -1.29 28.28 -11.42
N ASN A 562 -2.25 27.60 -10.79
CA ASN A 562 -2.89 26.39 -11.31
C ASN A 562 -3.21 26.55 -12.78
N ALA A 563 -2.92 25.48 -13.54
CA ALA A 563 -2.96 25.45 -14.97
C ALA A 563 -4.07 26.32 -15.53
N ALA A 564 -3.75 27.24 -16.42
CA ALA A 564 -4.70 27.86 -17.30
C ALA A 564 -5.86 28.70 -16.68
N SER A 565 -6.07 28.86 -15.38
CA SER A 565 -7.00 29.90 -14.88
C SER A 565 -6.24 31.17 -14.56
N TYR A 566 -6.84 32.35 -14.75
CA TYR A 566 -6.22 33.59 -14.28
C TYR A 566 -6.91 34.11 -13.02
N VAL A 567 -6.11 34.58 -12.06
CA VAL A 567 -6.61 35.33 -10.91
C VAL A 567 -6.88 36.75 -11.36
N ARG A 568 -8.16 37.14 -11.40
CA ARG A 568 -8.54 38.50 -11.77
C ARG A 568 -8.17 39.51 -10.69
N GLN A 569 -8.47 39.19 -9.44
CA GLN A 569 -8.18 40.07 -8.31
C GLN A 569 -8.19 39.30 -6.98
N PRO A 570 -7.39 39.72 -5.99
CA PRO A 570 -7.55 39.30 -4.60
C PRO A 570 -8.91 39.73 -4.04
N LEU A 571 -9.45 38.91 -3.12
CA LEU A 571 -10.67 39.20 -2.40
C LEU A 571 -10.40 39.28 -0.89
N SER A 572 -11.17 40.10 -0.16
CA SER A 572 -11.04 40.21 1.30
C SER A 572 -11.76 39.08 2.05
N GLY A 573 -12.45 38.18 1.35
CA GLY A 573 -13.28 37.11 1.92
C GLY A 573 -14.21 36.50 0.86
N ASN A 574 -15.29 35.84 1.31
CA ASN A 574 -16.29 35.23 0.42
C ASN A 574 -16.87 36.25 -0.57
N ALA A 575 -17.07 35.82 -1.82
CA ALA A 575 -17.71 36.65 -2.83
C ALA A 575 -19.22 36.44 -2.90
N ALA A 576 -19.98 37.53 -2.90
CA ALA A 576 -21.36 37.57 -3.37
C ALA A 576 -21.38 38.06 -4.82
N PHE A 577 -21.70 37.15 -5.74
CA PHE A 577 -21.81 37.42 -7.17
C PHE A 577 -23.23 37.89 -7.54
N SER A 578 -23.40 39.01 -8.23
CA SER A 578 -24.71 39.49 -8.71
C SER A 578 -24.59 40.37 -9.97
N ASN A 579 -25.72 40.79 -10.56
CA ASN A 579 -25.79 41.74 -11.68
C ASN A 579 -24.87 41.41 -12.88
N PHE A 580 -24.92 40.17 -13.37
CA PHE A 580 -24.16 39.77 -14.56
C PHE A 580 -24.72 40.42 -15.83
N SER A 581 -23.84 40.91 -16.70
CA SER A 581 -24.20 41.49 -18.00
C SER A 581 -23.13 41.17 -19.05
N ILE A 582 -23.56 40.59 -20.17
CA ILE A 582 -22.70 40.29 -21.32
C ILE A 582 -22.46 41.57 -22.12
N GLN A 583 -21.21 41.94 -22.33
CA GLN A 583 -20.80 43.17 -23.03
C GLN A 583 -20.46 42.88 -24.50
N SER A 584 -19.62 41.88 -24.75
CA SER A 584 -19.32 41.38 -26.10
C SER A 584 -19.03 39.89 -26.03
N ALA A 585 -19.30 39.15 -27.11
CA ALA A 585 -19.04 37.72 -27.16
C ALA A 585 -18.69 37.29 -28.59
N PRO A 586 -17.86 36.24 -28.76
CA PRO A 586 -17.70 35.60 -30.05
C PRO A 586 -19.04 35.02 -30.53
N ALA A 587 -19.11 34.68 -31.82
CA ALA A 587 -20.26 33.96 -32.37
C ALA A 587 -20.44 32.61 -31.65
N ARG A 588 -21.66 32.06 -31.66
CA ARG A 588 -21.87 30.68 -31.19
C ARG A 588 -21.17 29.70 -32.13
N THR A 589 -20.73 28.56 -31.60
CA THR A 589 -19.99 27.55 -32.38
C THR A 589 -20.86 27.03 -33.54
N PRO A 590 -20.43 27.18 -34.81
CA PRO A 590 -21.19 26.69 -35.96
C PRO A 590 -21.36 25.16 -35.93
N GLY A 591 -22.56 24.66 -36.19
CA GLY A 591 -22.85 23.22 -36.26
C GLY A 591 -23.06 22.51 -34.91
N LYS A 592 -22.78 23.15 -33.77
CA LYS A 592 -23.15 22.62 -32.46
C LYS A 592 -24.64 22.87 -32.21
N ASN A 593 -25.41 21.86 -31.80
CA ASN A 593 -26.84 22.02 -31.51
C ASN A 593 -27.18 22.07 -30.01
N GLY A 594 -26.30 21.54 -29.14
CA GLY A 594 -26.47 21.55 -27.68
C GLY A 594 -25.95 22.82 -26.98
N THR A 595 -26.05 22.84 -25.65
CA THR A 595 -25.55 23.93 -24.79
C THR A 595 -24.02 23.94 -24.79
N GLU A 596 -23.42 25.14 -24.79
CA GLU A 596 -21.98 25.36 -24.69
C GLU A 596 -21.62 25.83 -23.27
N ILE A 597 -20.63 25.20 -22.63
CA ILE A 597 -20.05 25.70 -21.37
C ILE A 597 -19.00 26.76 -21.74
N THR A 598 -19.19 28.01 -21.31
CA THR A 598 -18.36 29.13 -21.77
C THR A 598 -17.36 29.61 -20.73
N THR A 599 -17.76 29.75 -19.47
CA THR A 599 -16.92 30.30 -18.40
C THR A 599 -17.31 29.76 -17.03
N LEU A 600 -16.31 29.44 -16.21
CA LEU A 600 -16.42 29.04 -14.81
C LEU A 600 -15.76 30.10 -13.93
N LEU A 601 -16.39 30.38 -12.79
CA LEU A 601 -15.95 31.35 -11.79
C LEU A 601 -15.99 30.73 -10.40
N VAL A 602 -14.95 30.95 -9.60
CA VAL A 602 -14.95 30.65 -8.16
C VAL A 602 -14.28 31.78 -7.38
N ASP A 603 -14.65 31.92 -6.11
CA ASP A 603 -14.16 33.00 -5.25
C ASP A 603 -12.85 32.69 -4.51
N ARG A 604 -12.20 31.58 -4.84
CA ARG A 604 -10.91 31.18 -4.25
C ARG A 604 -10.13 30.19 -5.10
N THR A 605 -8.82 30.23 -4.93
CA THR A 605 -7.87 29.27 -5.51
C THR A 605 -7.45 28.17 -4.51
N ARG A 606 -7.71 28.38 -3.21
CA ARG A 606 -7.47 27.43 -2.12
C ARG A 606 -8.52 27.58 -1.02
N ALA A 607 -9.01 26.45 -0.49
CA ALA A 607 -10.08 26.42 0.50
C ALA A 607 -9.72 25.53 1.70
N GLN A 608 -10.08 25.97 2.91
CA GLN A 608 -9.99 25.15 4.11
C GLN A 608 -11.25 24.29 4.30
N ARG A 609 -11.12 23.22 5.08
CA ARG A 609 -12.27 22.40 5.50
C ARG A 609 -13.28 23.25 6.28
N GLY A 610 -14.56 23.07 5.99
CA GLY A 610 -15.64 23.86 6.57
C GLY A 610 -15.86 25.23 5.92
N GLU A 611 -14.99 25.67 5.01
CA GLU A 611 -15.22 26.90 4.26
C GLU A 611 -16.23 26.73 3.13
N THR A 612 -16.94 27.81 2.82
CA THR A 612 -17.87 27.90 1.70
C THR A 612 -17.18 28.44 0.46
N ILE A 613 -17.23 27.70 -0.65
CA ILE A 613 -16.80 28.16 -1.97
C ILE A 613 -18.01 28.69 -2.72
N ASN A 614 -17.95 29.93 -3.22
CA ASN A 614 -18.99 30.48 -4.09
C ASN A 614 -18.57 30.32 -5.55
N TYR A 615 -19.50 29.89 -6.40
CA TYR A 615 -19.22 29.62 -7.81
C TYR A 615 -20.30 30.19 -8.74
N ALA A 616 -19.91 30.46 -9.98
CA ALA A 616 -20.81 30.83 -11.07
C ALA A 616 -20.37 30.18 -12.38
N VAL A 617 -21.34 29.83 -13.23
CA VAL A 617 -21.11 29.18 -14.52
C VAL A 617 -21.95 29.85 -15.60
N LEU A 618 -21.30 30.23 -16.70
CA LEU A 618 -21.95 30.79 -17.89
C LEU A 618 -22.09 29.74 -18.99
N PHE A 619 -23.32 29.57 -19.47
CA PHE A 619 -23.70 28.68 -20.56
C PHE A 619 -24.18 29.49 -21.77
N ARG A 620 -24.02 28.94 -22.98
CA ARG A 620 -24.58 29.52 -24.21
C ARG A 620 -25.42 28.53 -25.00
N THR A 621 -26.62 28.97 -25.41
CA THR A 621 -27.57 28.20 -26.23
C THR A 621 -27.84 28.90 -27.57
N SER A 622 -28.61 28.23 -28.44
CA SER A 622 -29.06 28.75 -29.74
C SER A 622 -30.15 29.84 -29.66
N GLY A 623 -30.56 30.27 -28.45
CA GLY A 623 -31.51 31.37 -28.25
C GLY A 623 -32.74 31.03 -27.40
N GLY A 624 -32.96 29.77 -27.04
CA GLY A 624 -33.99 29.31 -26.09
C GLY A 624 -33.40 28.88 -24.74
N ALA A 625 -34.25 28.62 -23.75
CA ALA A 625 -33.81 28.00 -22.50
C ALA A 625 -33.18 26.62 -22.79
N PRO A 626 -32.12 26.21 -22.06
CA PRO A 626 -31.53 24.89 -22.24
C PRO A 626 -32.60 23.80 -22.06
N ASN A 627 -32.64 22.84 -22.99
CA ASN A 627 -33.48 21.65 -22.93
C ASN A 627 -32.72 20.41 -22.38
N GLU A 628 -31.47 20.62 -21.98
CA GLU A 628 -30.53 19.61 -21.48
C GLU A 628 -30.42 19.68 -19.95
N GLU A 629 -30.05 18.58 -19.31
CA GLU A 629 -29.74 18.60 -17.88
C GLU A 629 -28.40 19.31 -17.66
N LEU A 630 -28.44 20.50 -17.09
CA LEU A 630 -27.25 21.20 -16.62
C LEU A 630 -26.99 20.79 -15.16
N SER A 631 -25.79 20.31 -14.84
CA SER A 631 -25.40 19.93 -13.49
C SER A 631 -24.07 20.56 -13.07
N VAL A 632 -23.93 20.83 -11.77
CA VAL A 632 -22.66 21.17 -11.13
C VAL A 632 -22.46 20.22 -9.95
N GLU A 633 -21.40 19.43 -10.03
CA GLU A 633 -21.01 18.42 -9.04
C GLU A 633 -19.71 18.84 -8.37
N TRP A 634 -19.59 18.62 -7.06
CA TRP A 634 -18.30 18.73 -6.36
C TRP A 634 -17.88 17.40 -5.77
N LYS A 635 -16.64 17.02 -6.06
CA LYS A 635 -16.00 15.77 -5.65
C LYS A 635 -14.73 16.10 -4.88
N SER A 636 -14.46 15.34 -3.82
CA SER A 636 -13.25 15.50 -3.00
C SER A 636 -12.63 14.16 -2.69
N TRP A 637 -11.32 14.14 -2.51
CA TRP A 637 -10.63 12.96 -1.98
C TRP A 637 -10.95 12.78 -0.50
N ASP A 638 -11.26 11.54 -0.12
CA ASP A 638 -11.48 11.10 1.25
C ASP A 638 -10.28 10.19 1.60
N PRO A 639 -9.30 10.66 2.38
CA PRO A 639 -8.09 9.89 2.69
C PRO A 639 -8.38 8.60 3.45
N ASP A 640 -9.57 8.49 4.07
CA ASP A 640 -10.03 7.30 4.77
C ASP A 640 -10.75 6.30 3.85
N TYR A 641 -11.06 6.69 2.60
CA TYR A 641 -11.77 5.87 1.60
C TYR A 641 -11.14 5.95 0.20
N PRO A 642 -9.89 5.47 -0.01
CA PRO A 642 -9.29 5.42 -1.32
C PRO A 642 -10.02 4.41 -2.22
N ARG A 643 -10.88 4.88 -3.13
CA ARG A 643 -11.48 4.03 -4.17
C ARG A 643 -10.44 3.77 -5.26
N LEU A 644 -10.01 2.52 -5.43
CA LEU A 644 -8.95 2.14 -6.37
C LEU A 644 -9.29 2.34 -7.86
N TYR A 645 -10.57 2.36 -8.26
CA TYR A 645 -10.93 2.31 -9.69
C TYR A 645 -11.56 3.59 -10.28
N THR A 646 -11.58 4.70 -9.55
CA THR A 646 -11.94 6.00 -10.14
C THR A 646 -11.09 7.11 -9.53
N LYS A 647 -10.33 7.83 -10.37
CA LYS A 647 -9.56 9.02 -9.98
C LYS A 647 -10.43 10.21 -9.56
N HIS A 648 -11.70 9.99 -9.24
CA HIS A 648 -12.62 11.05 -8.88
C HIS A 648 -13.27 10.71 -7.56
N GLY A 649 -12.92 11.55 -6.58
CA GLY A 649 -13.28 11.39 -5.20
C GLY A 649 -14.79 11.37 -4.93
N LYS A 650 -15.12 11.23 -3.66
CA LYS A 650 -16.49 11.15 -3.14
C LYS A 650 -17.26 12.42 -3.53
N LEU A 651 -18.39 12.23 -4.23
CA LEU A 651 -19.34 13.30 -4.52
C LEU A 651 -19.95 13.79 -3.21
N PHE A 652 -19.87 15.09 -2.96
CA PHE A 652 -20.39 15.69 -1.73
C PHE A 652 -21.34 16.86 -1.98
N HIS A 653 -21.45 17.31 -3.23
CA HIS A 653 -22.44 18.29 -3.65
C HIS A 653 -22.87 18.01 -5.09
N HIS A 654 -24.17 18.14 -5.35
CA HIS A 654 -24.74 18.03 -6.68
C HIS A 654 -25.88 19.04 -6.81
N ASN A 655 -25.75 19.95 -7.78
CA ASN A 655 -26.74 20.96 -8.09
C ASN A 655 -27.25 20.79 -9.54
N ASN A 656 -28.43 20.19 -9.67
CA ASN A 656 -29.14 19.96 -10.94
C ASN A 656 -30.52 20.64 -11.00
N ALA A 657 -30.88 21.47 -10.02
CA ALA A 657 -32.20 22.12 -9.97
C ALA A 657 -32.33 23.23 -11.03
N SER A 658 -33.42 23.21 -11.79
CA SER A 658 -33.76 24.19 -12.86
C SER A 658 -33.91 25.62 -12.36
N ASP A 659 -34.26 25.80 -11.09
CA ASP A 659 -34.79 27.05 -10.54
C ASP A 659 -33.69 28.09 -10.22
N THR A 660 -32.43 27.72 -10.47
CA THR A 660 -31.23 28.56 -10.27
C THR A 660 -30.65 29.13 -11.58
N LEU A 661 -31.30 28.86 -12.72
CA LEU A 661 -30.83 29.30 -14.03
C LEU A 661 -31.41 30.67 -14.41
N VAL A 662 -30.55 31.66 -14.61
CA VAL A 662 -30.93 33.05 -14.94
C VAL A 662 -30.54 33.37 -16.37
N SER A 663 -31.48 33.84 -17.20
CA SER A 663 -31.17 34.33 -18.54
C SER A 663 -30.46 35.68 -18.48
N LEU A 664 -29.34 35.81 -19.20
CA LEU A 664 -28.59 37.06 -19.36
C LEU A 664 -28.84 37.73 -20.73
N GLY A 665 -29.73 37.16 -21.55
CA GLY A 665 -29.97 37.60 -22.93
C GLY A 665 -28.95 37.04 -23.94
N ASN A 666 -29.22 37.19 -25.24
CA ASN A 666 -28.35 36.74 -26.35
C ASN A 666 -27.95 35.24 -26.32
N GLY A 667 -28.82 34.41 -25.73
CA GLY A 667 -28.59 32.97 -25.57
C GLY A 667 -27.67 32.60 -24.39
N PHE A 668 -27.29 33.56 -23.52
CA PHE A 668 -26.50 33.27 -22.33
C PHE A 668 -27.36 32.99 -21.11
N TYR A 669 -26.93 31.99 -20.33
CA TYR A 669 -27.57 31.58 -19.09
C TYR A 669 -26.53 31.44 -17.98
N LEU A 670 -26.92 31.84 -16.77
CA LEU A 670 -26.08 31.84 -15.58
C LEU A 670 -26.62 30.83 -14.57
N ARG A 671 -25.72 30.03 -13.99
CA ARG A 671 -25.98 29.27 -12.78
C ARG A 671 -25.02 29.67 -11.68
N GLN A 672 -25.54 29.89 -10.48
CA GLN A 672 -24.74 30.23 -9.30
C GLN A 672 -25.01 29.25 -8.18
N GLY A 673 -24.06 29.09 -7.28
CA GLY A 673 -24.23 28.28 -6.09
C GLY A 673 -23.09 28.41 -5.12
N SER A 674 -23.21 27.69 -4.02
CA SER A 674 -22.16 27.58 -3.01
C SER A 674 -22.05 26.15 -2.51
N VAL A 675 -20.85 25.81 -2.05
CA VAL A 675 -20.57 24.48 -1.50
C VAL A 675 -19.68 24.61 -0.26
N VAL A 676 -19.96 23.82 0.77
CA VAL A 676 -19.10 23.72 1.96
C VAL A 676 -18.08 22.61 1.77
N VAL A 677 -16.80 22.92 1.95
CA VAL A 677 -15.72 21.93 1.89
C VAL A 677 -15.87 20.93 3.05
N PRO A 678 -16.03 19.61 2.78
CA PRO A 678 -16.23 18.63 3.84
C PRO A 678 -15.04 18.55 4.80
N SER A 679 -15.29 18.19 6.06
CA SER A 679 -14.24 17.98 7.07
C SER A 679 -13.27 16.85 6.71
N TRP A 680 -13.73 15.86 5.92
CA TRP A 680 -12.92 14.75 5.43
C TRP A 680 -12.14 15.07 4.15
N ALA A 681 -12.36 16.24 3.52
CA ALA A 681 -11.68 16.57 2.27
C ALA A 681 -10.16 16.62 2.45
N GLY A 682 -9.42 15.79 1.71
CA GLY A 682 -7.96 15.73 1.71
C GLY A 682 -7.37 16.07 0.35
N ASN A 683 -6.09 16.46 0.32
CA ASN A 683 -5.33 16.44 -0.92
C ASN A 683 -4.96 14.99 -1.25
N VAL A 684 -4.84 14.67 -2.54
CA VAL A 684 -4.41 13.33 -2.97
C VAL A 684 -2.94 13.11 -2.58
N ASN A 685 -2.11 14.16 -2.76
CA ASN A 685 -0.69 14.24 -2.41
C ASN A 685 -0.37 15.67 -1.91
N ASP A 686 0.81 15.91 -1.33
CA ASP A 686 1.28 17.26 -0.92
C ASP A 686 1.31 18.31 -2.05
N THR A 687 1.13 17.89 -3.31
CA THR A 687 1.17 18.72 -4.51
C THR A 687 -0.07 18.62 -5.40
N SER A 688 -1.14 17.93 -4.99
CA SER A 688 -2.32 17.68 -5.84
C SER A 688 -3.61 18.29 -5.25
N PRO A 689 -4.51 18.83 -6.09
CA PRO A 689 -5.76 19.44 -5.61
C PRO A 689 -6.66 18.42 -4.91
N GLY A 690 -7.37 18.89 -3.88
CA GLY A 690 -8.28 18.04 -3.09
C GLY A 690 -9.75 18.15 -3.49
N LEU A 691 -10.13 19.17 -4.28
CA LEU A 691 -11.50 19.46 -4.69
C LEU A 691 -11.61 19.55 -6.21
N LYS A 692 -12.65 18.93 -6.79
CA LYS A 692 -13.00 18.97 -8.21
C LYS A 692 -14.44 19.43 -8.38
N MET A 693 -14.65 20.54 -9.09
CA MET A 693 -15.95 21.02 -9.56
C MET A 693 -16.18 20.53 -11.00
N ALA A 694 -17.12 19.61 -11.19
CA ALA A 694 -17.51 19.07 -12.50
C ALA A 694 -18.85 19.68 -12.94
N VAL A 695 -18.85 20.40 -14.05
CA VAL A 695 -20.03 20.98 -14.69
C VAL A 695 -20.39 20.12 -15.88
N THR A 696 -21.65 19.72 -16.04
CA THR A 696 -22.09 18.94 -17.20
C THR A 696 -23.31 19.57 -17.85
N ALA A 697 -23.40 19.49 -19.18
CA ALA A 697 -24.62 19.65 -19.97
C ALA A 697 -24.94 18.31 -20.64
N ARG A 698 -25.90 17.55 -20.12
CA ARG A 698 -26.26 16.19 -20.61
C ARG A 698 -27.43 16.26 -21.58
N GLY A 699 -27.17 15.84 -22.82
CA GLY A 699 -28.10 15.80 -23.95
C GLY A 699 -27.60 14.88 -25.06
N ALA A 700 -28.08 15.08 -26.30
CA ALA A 700 -27.63 14.30 -27.47
C ALA A 700 -26.14 14.56 -27.86
N ALA A 701 -25.58 15.69 -27.40
CA ALA A 701 -24.17 16.04 -27.51
C ALA A 701 -23.68 16.60 -26.17
N SER A 702 -23.26 15.71 -25.26
CA SER A 702 -22.90 16.07 -23.89
C SER A 702 -21.58 16.86 -23.81
N GLU A 703 -21.53 17.86 -22.93
CA GLU A 703 -20.33 18.64 -22.61
C GLU A 703 -20.07 18.61 -21.09
N GLU A 704 -18.81 18.52 -20.69
CA GLU A 704 -18.36 18.51 -19.31
C GLU A 704 -17.18 19.48 -19.13
N ALA A 705 -17.07 20.14 -17.99
CA ALA A 705 -16.00 21.07 -17.63
C ALA A 705 -15.60 20.87 -16.17
N ASN A 706 -14.31 20.80 -15.87
CA ASN A 706 -13.85 20.34 -14.55
C ASN A 706 -12.80 21.24 -13.91
N LEU A 707 -13.17 22.13 -12.98
CA LEU A 707 -12.25 23.03 -12.26
C LEU A 707 -11.66 22.37 -10.99
N LEU A 708 -10.35 22.46 -10.77
CA LEU A 708 -9.66 21.92 -9.59
C LEU A 708 -9.27 23.00 -8.56
N ILE A 709 -9.49 22.72 -7.27
CA ILE A 709 -9.14 23.60 -6.13
C ILE A 709 -8.37 22.80 -5.07
N THR A 710 -7.35 23.44 -4.47
CA THR A 710 -6.52 22.81 -3.43
C THR A 710 -7.15 22.94 -2.04
N VAL A 711 -7.03 21.90 -1.20
CA VAL A 711 -7.40 21.98 0.22
C VAL A 711 -6.20 22.49 1.03
N GLY A 712 -6.41 23.54 1.83
CA GLY A 712 -5.39 24.12 2.72
C GLY A 712 -5.67 25.58 3.05
N PRO A 713 -4.70 26.34 3.62
CA PRO A 713 -4.88 27.74 3.98
C PRO A 713 -5.65 28.57 2.95
N SER A 714 -6.71 29.24 3.41
CA SER A 714 -7.66 29.97 2.56
C SER A 714 -6.96 31.00 1.70
N ARG A 715 -7.33 31.06 0.42
CA ARG A 715 -6.82 32.06 -0.51
C ARG A 715 -7.98 32.64 -1.33
N PRO A 716 -8.68 33.67 -0.81
CA PRO A 716 -9.81 34.30 -1.48
C PRO A 716 -9.33 35.15 -2.66
N GLU A 717 -9.67 34.71 -3.86
CA GLU A 717 -9.22 35.25 -5.13
C GLU A 717 -10.28 34.96 -6.18
N LEU A 718 -10.63 35.96 -6.99
CA LEU A 718 -11.56 35.73 -8.09
C LEU A 718 -10.84 34.96 -9.20
N LEU A 719 -11.13 33.67 -9.29
CA LEU A 719 -10.59 32.78 -10.32
C LEU A 719 -11.55 32.71 -11.51
N VAL A 720 -11.01 32.89 -12.71
CA VAL A 720 -11.77 32.85 -13.96
C VAL A 720 -11.18 31.80 -14.89
N SER A 721 -12.05 30.99 -15.51
CA SER A 721 -11.67 30.06 -16.58
C SER A 721 -12.65 30.11 -17.74
N SER A 722 -12.13 30.14 -18.97
CA SER A 722 -12.92 30.26 -20.21
C SER A 722 -12.49 29.26 -21.28
N THR A 723 -13.41 28.88 -22.17
CA THR A 723 -13.18 27.87 -23.22
C THR A 723 -12.56 28.45 -24.50
N TRP A 724 -11.72 27.68 -25.19
CA TRP A 724 -11.25 27.99 -26.55
C TRP A 724 -10.85 26.69 -27.27
N ASP A 725 -10.63 26.74 -28.59
CA ASP A 725 -10.26 25.59 -29.40
C ASP A 725 -8.80 25.70 -29.86
N GLY A 726 -7.93 24.87 -29.28
CA GLY A 726 -6.51 24.79 -29.64
C GLY A 726 -6.14 23.55 -30.46
N PHE A 727 -7.01 22.54 -30.59
CA PHE A 727 -6.62 21.20 -31.09
C PHE A 727 -7.85 20.35 -31.49
N PRO A 728 -7.73 19.42 -32.48
CA PRO A 728 -8.87 18.68 -33.03
C PRO A 728 -9.66 17.84 -32.01
N ALA A 729 -10.98 17.90 -32.16
CA ALA A 729 -12.07 17.45 -31.29
C ALA A 729 -12.18 15.94 -30.95
N THR A 730 -11.09 15.18 -30.91
CA THR A 730 -11.07 13.78 -30.44
C THR A 730 -10.33 13.61 -29.10
N TRP A 731 -9.93 14.74 -28.50
CA TRP A 731 -8.97 14.83 -27.43
C TRP A 731 -9.69 15.61 -26.33
N GLY A 732 -9.72 15.09 -25.12
CA GLY A 732 -9.96 15.96 -23.97
C GLY A 732 -8.91 17.06 -23.97
N GLU A 733 -9.20 18.17 -23.29
CA GLU A 733 -8.34 19.37 -23.29
C GLU A 733 -8.57 20.17 -24.58
N PHE A 734 -8.98 21.43 -24.58
CA PHE A 734 -8.31 22.58 -23.99
C PHE A 734 -9.32 23.64 -23.53
N GLY A 735 -8.97 24.33 -22.46
CA GLY A 735 -9.52 25.62 -22.06
C GLY A 735 -8.41 26.40 -21.36
N VAL A 736 -8.59 27.71 -21.19
CA VAL A 736 -7.75 28.45 -20.25
C VAL A 736 -8.32 28.08 -18.87
N GLY A 737 -7.83 27.00 -18.22
CA GLY A 737 -8.13 26.70 -16.81
C GLY A 737 -7.54 25.42 -16.26
N PRO A 738 -7.60 25.18 -14.92
CA PRO A 738 -7.40 23.86 -14.31
C PRO A 738 -8.73 23.13 -14.46
N CYS A 739 -9.27 23.31 -15.67
CA CYS A 739 -10.60 23.15 -16.17
C CYS A 739 -10.45 22.17 -17.32
N TYR A 740 -10.58 20.90 -17.00
CA TYR A 740 -10.62 19.87 -18.02
C TYR A 740 -12.00 19.92 -18.69
N PHE A 741 -12.06 20.37 -19.94
CA PHE A 741 -13.27 20.34 -20.76
C PHE A 741 -13.31 19.04 -21.56
N HIS A 742 -14.36 18.25 -21.37
CA HIS A 742 -14.61 17.00 -22.08
C HIS A 742 -15.88 17.10 -22.91
N ARG A 743 -15.78 16.81 -24.21
CA ARG A 743 -16.86 16.97 -25.18
C ARG A 743 -17.07 15.64 -25.91
N GLN A 744 -18.32 15.19 -26.06
CA GLN A 744 -18.63 13.88 -26.66
C GLN A 744 -18.05 13.72 -28.08
N LEU A 745 -17.42 12.56 -28.31
CA LEU A 745 -16.65 12.10 -29.49
C LEU A 745 -17.40 12.06 -30.85
N THR A 746 -18.66 12.46 -30.91
CA THR A 746 -19.52 12.17 -32.07
C THR A 746 -19.49 13.24 -33.16
N SER A 747 -18.83 14.39 -32.96
CA SER A 747 -18.79 15.45 -33.98
C SER A 747 -17.47 16.23 -33.98
N HIS A 748 -16.78 16.26 -35.13
CA HIS A 748 -15.52 16.99 -35.40
C HIS A 748 -15.71 18.52 -35.47
N ILE A 749 -16.37 19.13 -34.49
CA ILE A 749 -16.75 20.55 -34.50
C ILE A 749 -15.67 21.38 -33.79
N ARG A 750 -15.14 22.39 -34.49
CA ARG A 750 -14.23 23.39 -33.91
C ARG A 750 -15.00 24.47 -33.15
N TYR A 751 -14.61 24.77 -31.92
CA TYR A 751 -15.30 25.72 -31.05
C TYR A 751 -14.78 27.14 -31.23
N ASN A 752 -15.65 28.12 -31.00
CA ASN A 752 -15.21 29.52 -30.97
C ASN A 752 -14.46 29.84 -29.67
N ASP A 753 -13.54 30.80 -29.78
CA ASP A 753 -12.65 31.22 -28.69
C ASP A 753 -13.38 32.15 -27.71
N TYR A 754 -13.91 31.58 -26.63
CA TYR A 754 -14.59 32.32 -25.56
C TYR A 754 -13.65 33.10 -24.65
N ARG A 755 -12.32 33.11 -24.89
CA ARG A 755 -11.45 34.12 -24.25
C ARG A 755 -11.80 35.54 -24.69
N GLN A 756 -12.44 35.68 -25.86
CA GLN A 756 -12.95 36.94 -26.39
C GLN A 756 -14.28 37.38 -25.74
N LEU A 757 -14.86 36.57 -24.85
CA LEU A 757 -16.07 36.91 -24.11
C LEU A 757 -15.77 38.00 -23.07
N GLN A 758 -16.45 39.13 -23.18
CA GLN A 758 -16.40 40.20 -22.21
C GLN A 758 -17.74 40.30 -21.46
N PHE A 759 -17.68 40.26 -20.14
CA PHE A 759 -18.85 40.42 -19.28
C PHE A 759 -18.51 41.24 -18.03
N SER A 760 -19.54 41.77 -17.39
CA SER A 760 -19.43 42.46 -16.11
C SER A 760 -20.32 41.80 -15.07
N MET A 761 -19.93 41.91 -13.81
CA MET A 761 -20.70 41.46 -12.65
C MET A 761 -20.43 42.34 -11.45
N GLN A 762 -21.25 42.24 -10.42
CA GLN A 762 -20.97 42.77 -9.09
C GLN A 762 -20.34 41.68 -8.23
N VAL A 763 -19.23 42.00 -7.57
CA VAL A 763 -18.58 41.18 -6.56
C VAL A 763 -18.55 41.99 -5.27
N ASN A 764 -19.30 41.55 -4.25
CA ASN A 764 -19.42 42.28 -2.97
C ASN A 764 -19.84 43.76 -3.16
N GLY A 765 -20.70 44.03 -4.14
CA GLY A 765 -21.20 45.37 -4.47
C GLY A 765 -20.24 46.25 -5.29
N GLN A 766 -19.11 45.71 -5.76
CA GLN A 766 -18.20 46.38 -6.70
C GLN A 766 -18.30 45.80 -8.10
N THR A 767 -18.35 46.68 -9.11
CA THR A 767 -18.38 46.28 -10.52
C THR A 767 -17.02 45.71 -10.93
N VAL A 768 -17.01 44.46 -11.42
CA VAL A 768 -15.85 43.80 -12.00
C VAL A 768 -16.14 43.48 -13.46
N THR A 769 -15.28 43.96 -14.36
CA THR A 769 -15.30 43.60 -15.78
C THR A 769 -14.26 42.52 -16.04
N VAL A 770 -14.68 41.45 -16.72
CA VAL A 770 -13.88 40.28 -17.05
C VAL A 770 -13.72 40.21 -18.56
N HIS A 771 -12.47 40.20 -19.04
CA HIS A 771 -12.12 40.04 -20.44
C HIS A 771 -10.89 39.12 -20.55
N PRO A 772 -11.06 37.79 -20.62
CA PRO A 772 -9.96 36.84 -20.50
C PRO A 772 -8.80 37.08 -21.48
N LEU A 773 -9.09 37.43 -22.73
CA LEU A 773 -8.07 37.72 -23.74
C LEU A 773 -7.40 39.11 -23.55
N GLY A 774 -8.14 40.12 -23.10
CA GLY A 774 -7.59 41.47 -22.86
C GLY A 774 -6.92 41.63 -21.50
N ASP A 775 -7.27 40.79 -20.53
CA ASP A 775 -6.68 40.71 -19.19
C ASP A 775 -5.35 39.93 -19.19
N THR A 776 -4.80 39.62 -20.38
CA THR A 776 -3.64 38.76 -20.61
C THR A 776 -2.33 39.22 -19.98
N ALA A 777 -2.21 40.48 -19.57
CA ALA A 777 -1.10 40.95 -18.73
C ALA A 777 -1.02 40.20 -17.37
N HIS A 778 -2.11 39.55 -16.95
CA HIS A 778 -2.20 38.70 -15.76
C HIS A 778 -2.39 37.20 -16.09
N ALA A 779 -2.21 36.78 -17.35
CA ALA A 779 -2.43 35.41 -17.83
C ALA A 779 -1.14 34.74 -18.38
N ASN A 780 0.04 35.14 -17.88
CA ASN A 780 1.35 34.65 -18.32
C ASN A 780 1.63 33.16 -17.97
N ASP A 781 0.69 32.48 -17.31
CA ASP A 781 0.85 31.18 -16.65
C ASP A 781 0.09 30.03 -17.34
N ALA A 782 -0.83 30.33 -18.25
CA ALA A 782 -1.72 29.31 -18.81
C ALA A 782 -1.03 28.24 -19.69
N ASP A 783 -0.04 28.63 -20.50
CA ASP A 783 0.57 27.74 -21.50
C ASP A 783 1.70 26.86 -20.91
N ASN A 784 2.36 27.31 -19.83
CA ASN A 784 3.42 26.53 -19.16
C ASN A 784 2.86 25.36 -18.35
N ALA A 785 1.56 25.36 -18.09
CA ALA A 785 0.87 24.32 -17.33
C ALA A 785 0.42 23.11 -18.15
N LEU A 786 0.46 23.23 -19.49
CA LEU A 786 0.34 22.09 -20.40
C LEU A 786 1.42 21.03 -20.18
N PHE A 787 2.47 21.36 -19.42
CA PHE A 787 3.56 20.44 -19.08
C PHE A 787 3.44 19.82 -17.67
N GLU A 788 2.42 20.16 -16.88
CA GLU A 788 2.32 19.75 -15.46
C GLU A 788 1.05 18.98 -15.07
N ASP A 789 -0.07 19.15 -15.79
CA ASP A 789 -1.23 18.28 -15.55
C ASP A 789 -1.01 16.92 -16.23
N HIS A 790 -0.48 15.99 -15.46
CA HIS A 790 -0.59 14.54 -15.59
C HIS A 790 -1.26 14.08 -16.89
N PHE A 791 -0.45 13.72 -17.90
CA PHE A 791 -0.93 13.03 -19.11
C PHE A 791 -1.78 11.82 -18.72
N PHE A 792 -3.10 11.98 -18.85
CA PHE A 792 -4.11 10.96 -18.60
C PHE A 792 -4.79 10.62 -19.94
N TYR A 793 -4.34 9.51 -20.57
CA TYR A 793 -5.06 8.74 -21.63
C TYR A 793 -5.17 9.41 -23.02
N ASP A 794 -5.36 8.78 -24.19
CA ASP A 794 -5.39 7.41 -24.75
C ASP A 794 -5.06 7.52 -26.27
N GLY A 795 -4.48 6.48 -26.87
CA GLY A 795 -3.92 6.47 -28.22
C GLY A 795 -4.93 6.54 -29.36
N GLN A 796 -4.88 7.61 -30.15
CA GLN A 796 -5.34 7.63 -31.56
C GLN A 796 -4.49 8.55 -32.46
N LEU A 797 -3.17 8.57 -32.30
CA LEU A 797 -2.30 9.26 -33.25
C LEU A 797 -2.06 8.40 -34.49
N GLY A 798 -2.99 8.47 -35.44
CA GLY A 798 -2.74 8.08 -36.82
C GLY A 798 -1.57 8.88 -37.43
N SER A 799 -1.07 8.40 -38.57
CA SER A 799 0.12 8.93 -39.27
C SER A 799 0.10 10.43 -39.63
N GLN A 800 -1.01 11.12 -39.44
CA GLN A 800 -1.18 12.56 -39.68
C GLN A 800 -0.83 13.47 -38.48
N GLY A 801 -0.65 12.93 -37.26
CA GLY A 801 -0.28 13.75 -36.10
C GLY A 801 1.22 13.84 -35.80
N ARG A 802 2.08 13.45 -36.75
CA ARG A 802 3.55 13.63 -36.63
C ARG A 802 4.00 15.08 -36.82
N ASN A 803 3.10 15.97 -37.25
CA ASN A 803 3.38 17.37 -37.54
C ASN A 803 2.36 18.26 -36.82
N ILE A 804 2.32 18.20 -35.49
CA ILE A 804 1.61 19.21 -34.71
C ILE A 804 2.64 20.30 -34.38
N PRO A 805 2.46 21.55 -34.87
CA PRO A 805 3.39 22.61 -34.56
C PRO A 805 3.23 22.99 -33.08
N TYR A 806 4.23 22.65 -32.28
CA TYR A 806 4.42 23.26 -30.96
C TYR A 806 4.82 24.73 -31.16
N ARG A 807 4.02 25.64 -30.61
CA ARG A 807 4.29 27.05 -30.21
C ARG A 807 3.02 27.87 -30.43
N ASP A 808 2.49 28.48 -29.37
CA ASP A 808 1.56 29.60 -29.56
C ASP A 808 2.35 30.77 -30.20
N GLU A 809 2.02 31.09 -31.46
CA GLU A 809 2.68 32.14 -32.24
C GLU A 809 2.47 33.56 -31.65
N VAL A 810 1.58 33.71 -30.66
CA VAL A 810 1.20 35.00 -30.08
C VAL A 810 2.13 35.44 -28.94
N ARG A 811 3.02 34.58 -28.39
CA ARG A 811 3.92 34.92 -27.26
C ARG A 811 5.42 34.76 -27.57
N GLY A 812 6.22 35.74 -27.15
CA GLY A 812 7.68 35.69 -27.23
C GLY A 812 8.28 34.69 -26.22
N GLN A 813 8.90 33.63 -26.72
CA GLN A 813 9.53 32.60 -25.90
C GLN A 813 10.83 33.10 -25.25
N PRO A 814 11.21 32.57 -24.07
CA PRO A 814 12.55 32.76 -23.52
C PRO A 814 13.61 32.31 -24.53
N ALA A 815 14.76 32.98 -24.56
CA ALA A 815 15.92 32.44 -25.25
C ALA A 815 16.40 31.15 -24.57
N GLU A 816 16.87 30.19 -25.37
CA GLU A 816 17.45 28.94 -24.87
C GLU A 816 18.61 29.24 -23.89
N PRO A 817 18.58 28.69 -22.67
CA PRO A 817 19.64 28.91 -21.69
C PRO A 817 20.97 28.29 -22.13
N ASN A 818 22.06 29.03 -21.92
CA ASN A 818 23.41 28.58 -22.24
C ASN A 818 24.06 27.87 -21.05
N PHE A 819 24.22 26.54 -21.15
CA PHE A 819 24.82 25.70 -20.11
C PHE A 819 26.35 25.54 -20.22
N ALA A 820 27.01 26.18 -21.21
CA ALA A 820 28.43 25.95 -21.51
C ALA A 820 29.36 26.24 -20.31
N ASN A 821 28.97 27.18 -19.44
CA ASN A 821 29.77 27.61 -18.29
C ASN A 821 29.21 27.10 -16.94
N VAL A 822 28.16 26.28 -16.95
CA VAL A 822 27.54 25.75 -15.74
C VAL A 822 28.28 24.48 -15.32
N ALA A 823 28.71 24.40 -14.06
CA ALA A 823 29.40 23.23 -13.53
C ALA A 823 28.46 22.01 -13.46
N ILE A 824 29.00 20.84 -13.78
CA ILE A 824 28.30 19.57 -13.58
C ILE A 824 28.54 19.14 -12.13
N PHE A 825 27.52 19.29 -11.29
CA PHE A 825 27.52 18.73 -9.95
C PHE A 825 27.41 17.21 -10.03
N ASN A 826 27.80 16.52 -8.95
CA ASN A 826 27.80 15.05 -8.81
C ASN A 826 28.45 14.26 -9.97
N SER A 827 29.40 14.88 -10.70
CA SER A 827 30.11 14.24 -11.80
C SER A 827 30.94 13.01 -11.39
N GLN A 828 31.15 12.78 -10.09
CA GLN A 828 31.77 11.56 -9.56
C GLN A 828 30.83 10.34 -9.56
N ASP A 829 29.52 10.54 -9.70
CA ASP A 829 28.53 9.44 -9.83
C ASP A 829 28.55 8.78 -11.23
N GLN A 830 29.52 9.11 -12.10
CA GLN A 830 29.91 8.23 -13.20
C GLN A 830 30.64 6.95 -12.73
N LYS A 831 30.89 6.82 -11.42
CA LYS A 831 31.35 5.61 -10.75
C LYS A 831 30.58 5.40 -9.45
N ILE A 832 29.45 4.72 -9.53
CA ILE A 832 29.10 3.78 -8.47
C ILE A 832 29.29 2.42 -9.14
N GLY A 833 30.40 1.79 -8.78
CA GLY A 833 30.93 0.59 -9.40
C GLY A 833 32.18 0.16 -8.66
N ASP A 834 32.19 0.30 -7.33
CA ASP A 834 33.30 -0.11 -6.47
C ASP A 834 32.78 -0.16 -5.02
N GLY A 835 32.37 -1.34 -4.55
CA GLY A 835 31.97 -1.51 -3.15
C GLY A 835 31.14 -2.73 -2.79
N GLU A 836 30.93 -3.68 -3.68
CA GLU A 836 30.49 -5.02 -3.28
C GLU A 836 31.72 -5.85 -2.90
N ASN A 837 31.95 -5.97 -1.59
CA ASN A 837 32.67 -7.10 -1.02
C ASN A 837 31.63 -8.01 -0.36
N ASP A 838 31.36 -9.11 -1.07
CA ASP A 838 31.51 -10.47 -0.57
C ASP A 838 30.92 -10.85 0.79
N GLY A 839 29.76 -11.51 0.73
CA GLY A 839 29.63 -12.92 1.09
C GLY A 839 29.81 -13.35 2.56
N GLY A 840 28.75 -13.96 3.11
CA GLY A 840 28.88 -15.12 4.01
C GLY A 840 29.12 -14.85 5.50
N ASP A 841 28.19 -15.36 6.32
CA ASP A 841 28.30 -15.73 7.73
C ASP A 841 29.53 -15.28 8.54
N SER A 842 29.32 -14.38 9.50
CA SER A 842 29.68 -14.61 10.91
C SER A 842 29.12 -13.52 11.83
N LEU A 843 28.39 -13.95 12.88
CA LEU A 843 28.18 -13.12 14.07
C LEU A 843 29.52 -12.94 14.78
N PRO A 844 29.84 -11.71 15.27
CA PRO A 844 30.17 -11.60 16.68
C PRO A 844 29.57 -10.38 17.37
N ALA A 845 29.63 -10.45 18.70
CA ALA A 845 28.88 -9.68 19.66
C ALA A 845 29.35 -8.23 19.93
N SER A 846 28.43 -7.50 20.54
CA SER A 846 28.61 -6.41 21.54
C SER A 846 28.96 -4.97 21.10
N THR A 847 27.95 -4.10 21.28
CA THR A 847 27.94 -2.68 21.71
C THR A 847 28.32 -1.56 20.72
N PRO A 848 27.79 -0.32 20.88
CA PRO A 848 26.42 0.13 21.14
C PRO A 848 25.90 1.06 20.00
N LEU A 849 24.60 1.03 19.69
CA LEU A 849 24.00 1.87 18.64
C LEU A 849 23.97 3.36 19.04
N PRO A 850 24.30 4.30 18.13
CA PRO A 850 24.12 5.73 18.35
C PRO A 850 22.63 6.11 18.29
N ILE A 851 22.24 7.04 19.17
CA ILE A 851 20.90 7.60 19.30
C ILE A 851 20.62 8.48 18.07
N ALA A 852 19.71 8.04 17.20
CA ALA A 852 19.15 8.88 16.15
C ALA A 852 18.03 9.75 16.73
N LYS A 853 18.25 11.07 16.75
CA LYS A 853 17.18 12.07 16.80
C LYS A 853 16.40 12.00 15.48
N THR A 854 15.15 11.55 15.52
CA THR A 854 14.20 11.69 14.41
C THR A 854 13.12 12.71 14.77
N TRP A 855 12.88 13.65 13.86
CA TRP A 855 11.86 14.70 13.95
C TRP A 855 10.53 14.21 13.35
N PHE A 856 9.43 14.72 13.87
CA PHE A 856 8.08 14.11 13.91
C PHE A 856 7.14 14.58 12.77
N GLY A 857 6.23 13.70 12.33
CA GLY A 857 5.05 14.01 11.50
C GLY A 857 3.73 14.01 12.32
N PRO A 858 2.60 14.55 11.80
CA PRO A 858 1.60 15.29 12.58
C PRO A 858 0.54 14.46 13.34
N HIS A 859 0.74 13.16 13.58
CA HIS A 859 -0.20 12.35 14.38
C HIS A 859 0.14 12.28 15.88
N GLN A 860 0.76 13.32 16.45
CA GLN A 860 1.13 13.35 17.86
C GLN A 860 0.09 13.97 18.81
N GLY A 861 -1.14 14.22 18.35
CA GLY A 861 -2.17 14.79 19.23
C GLY A 861 -2.58 13.88 20.40
N ASN A 862 -2.60 12.55 20.20
CA ASN A 862 -3.28 11.62 21.12
C ASN A 862 -2.40 10.46 21.64
N ALA A 863 -1.09 10.47 21.42
CA ALA A 863 -0.22 9.44 22.01
C ALA A 863 0.00 9.74 23.50
N LYS A 864 -0.31 8.78 24.37
CA LYS A 864 -0.17 8.90 25.83
C LYS A 864 1.13 8.28 26.32
N LEU A 865 1.70 8.83 27.39
CA LEU A 865 2.93 8.30 27.97
C LEU A 865 2.58 7.12 28.88
N VAL A 866 3.17 5.96 28.61
CA VAL A 866 3.00 4.75 29.43
C VAL A 866 4.32 4.41 30.10
N PHE A 867 4.29 4.30 31.42
CA PHE A 867 5.45 4.02 32.23
C PHE A 867 5.50 2.57 32.66
N TRP A 868 6.70 2.01 32.66
CA TRP A 868 6.97 0.60 32.87
C TRP A 868 7.96 0.40 34.01
N GLU A 869 7.75 -0.65 34.81
CA GLU A 869 8.74 -1.13 35.78
C GLU A 869 9.03 -2.63 35.54
N HIS A 870 10.31 -2.98 35.47
CA HIS A 870 10.77 -4.36 35.43
C HIS A 870 10.99 -4.90 36.85
N LYS A 871 10.80 -6.20 37.07
CA LYS A 871 11.11 -6.90 38.33
C LYS A 871 12.53 -6.64 38.88
N SER A 872 13.49 -6.29 38.02
CA SER A 872 14.85 -5.92 38.41
C SER A 872 15.00 -4.48 38.91
N GLY A 873 13.93 -3.67 38.91
CA GLY A 873 13.96 -2.25 39.26
C GLY A 873 14.28 -1.30 38.10
N LYS A 874 14.34 -1.78 36.85
CA LYS A 874 14.49 -0.92 35.66
C LYS A 874 13.16 -0.26 35.33
N THR A 875 13.19 0.98 34.84
CA THR A 875 12.00 1.66 34.33
C THR A 875 12.12 1.97 32.84
N ALA A 876 10.99 2.14 32.16
CA ALA A 876 10.95 2.58 30.78
C ALA A 876 9.71 3.43 30.55
N VAL A 877 9.72 4.25 29.51
CA VAL A 877 8.58 5.03 29.08
C VAL A 877 8.36 4.82 27.59
N THR A 878 7.10 4.70 27.20
CA THR A 878 6.71 4.51 25.80
C THR A 878 5.60 5.46 25.45
N HIS A 879 5.63 6.01 24.23
CA HIS A 879 4.45 6.67 23.67
C HIS A 879 3.50 5.59 23.15
N LEU A 880 2.31 5.51 23.70
CA LEU A 880 1.26 4.59 23.30
C LEU A 880 0.15 5.37 22.58
N SER A 881 -0.08 5.04 21.31
CA SER A 881 -1.29 5.44 20.61
C SER A 881 -2.26 4.26 20.50
N VAL A 882 -3.49 4.54 20.09
CA VAL A 882 -4.53 3.52 19.81
C VAL A 882 -4.03 2.40 18.90
N THR A 883 -3.11 2.69 17.97
CA THR A 883 -2.70 1.74 16.94
C THR A 883 -1.33 1.11 17.16
N ASN A 884 -0.43 1.69 17.98
CA ASN A 884 0.92 1.15 18.22
C ASN A 884 1.65 1.76 19.43
N PHE A 885 2.72 1.09 19.87
CA PHE A 885 3.83 1.76 20.56
C PHE A 885 4.61 2.59 19.54
N VAL A 886 4.55 3.91 19.67
CA VAL A 886 5.16 4.84 18.73
C VAL A 886 6.69 4.89 18.92
N THR A 887 7.14 4.82 20.17
CA THR A 887 8.57 4.83 20.57
C THR A 887 8.73 4.25 21.97
N ALA A 888 9.88 3.62 22.27
CA ALA A 888 10.23 3.14 23.60
C ALA A 888 11.59 3.71 24.03
N SER A 889 11.61 4.47 25.12
CA SER A 889 12.81 5.02 25.73
C SER A 889 13.07 4.33 27.07
N PHE A 890 14.24 3.73 27.22
CA PHE A 890 14.66 3.20 28.51
C PHE A 890 15.13 4.36 29.39
N LEU A 891 14.30 4.71 30.38
CA LEU A 891 14.72 5.52 31.50
C LEU A 891 15.85 4.73 32.19
N ARG A 892 17.05 5.30 32.30
CA ARG A 892 18.26 4.61 32.82
C ARG A 892 17.98 3.83 34.12
N ASP A 893 18.81 2.82 34.40
CA ASP A 893 18.67 1.87 35.53
C ASP A 893 18.10 2.51 36.81
N GLY A 894 17.03 1.94 37.39
CA GLY A 894 16.32 2.52 38.56
C GLY A 894 17.13 2.53 39.85
N ARG A 895 18.41 2.18 39.79
CA ARG A 895 19.41 2.42 40.85
C ARG A 895 19.57 3.91 41.21
N LEU A 896 19.12 4.85 40.35
CA LEU A 896 19.15 6.29 40.63
C LEU A 896 18.16 6.74 41.72
N ALA A 897 17.07 5.99 41.98
CA ALA A 897 16.23 6.27 43.16
C ALA A 897 16.92 5.79 44.45
N GLY A 898 17.75 4.74 44.34
CA GLY A 898 18.37 4.02 45.44
C GLY A 898 17.73 2.64 45.64
N ALA A 899 18.46 1.71 46.26
CA ALA A 899 17.90 0.39 46.59
C ALA A 899 16.71 0.53 47.57
N GLY A 900 15.60 -0.15 47.29
CA GLY A 900 14.39 -0.12 48.12
C GLY A 900 13.28 0.82 47.64
N TRP A 901 13.47 1.54 46.53
CA TRP A 901 12.41 2.36 45.91
C TRP A 901 11.59 1.59 44.88
N ARG A 902 10.26 1.84 44.87
CA ARG A 902 9.31 1.28 43.91
C ARG A 902 8.41 2.37 43.34
N ALA A 903 8.27 2.41 42.02
CA ALA A 903 7.31 3.28 41.35
C ALA A 903 5.89 2.78 41.62
N ARG A 904 4.99 3.68 42.04
CA ARG A 904 3.64 3.32 42.48
C ARG A 904 2.55 3.86 41.57
N THR A 905 2.70 5.07 41.06
CA THR A 905 1.70 5.74 40.24
C THR A 905 2.34 6.85 39.41
N VAL A 906 1.57 7.46 38.51
CA VAL A 906 1.98 8.59 37.67
C VAL A 906 0.99 9.75 37.80
N ALA A 907 1.48 10.98 37.79
CA ALA A 907 0.67 12.19 37.80
C ALA A 907 1.52 13.39 37.41
N ASP A 908 0.94 14.35 36.69
CA ASP A 908 1.55 15.67 36.51
C ASP A 908 1.43 16.44 37.84
N LEU A 909 2.48 16.37 38.68
CA LEU A 909 2.49 16.99 40.00
C LEU A 909 2.89 18.46 39.90
N ASN A 910 3.73 18.83 38.93
CA ASN A 910 4.24 20.19 38.77
C ASN A 910 3.42 21.04 37.77
N ASN A 911 2.38 20.46 37.15
CA ASN A 911 1.47 21.07 36.19
C ASN A 911 2.17 21.58 34.92
N ASP A 912 3.21 20.87 34.47
CA ASP A 912 3.96 21.20 33.25
C ASP A 912 3.41 20.50 31.99
N GLY A 913 2.32 19.75 32.14
CA GLY A 913 1.67 18.98 31.08
C GLY A 913 2.31 17.61 30.84
N SER A 914 3.39 17.26 31.54
CA SER A 914 4.03 15.94 31.49
C SER A 914 3.73 15.12 32.76
N PRO A 915 3.41 13.82 32.65
CA PRO A 915 3.24 12.97 33.82
C PRO A 915 4.55 12.65 34.54
N ASP A 916 4.57 12.85 35.85
CA ASP A 916 5.68 12.52 36.75
C ASP A 916 5.56 11.10 37.33
N LEU A 917 6.69 10.51 37.74
CA LEU A 917 6.76 9.20 38.39
C LEU A 917 6.78 9.34 39.91
N ILE A 918 5.84 8.70 40.62
CA ILE A 918 5.77 8.76 42.08
C ILE A 918 6.29 7.46 42.69
N TRP A 919 7.24 7.60 43.60
CA TRP A 919 7.99 6.52 44.23
C TRP A 919 7.68 6.38 45.72
N LYS A 920 7.71 5.14 46.21
CA LYS A 920 7.69 4.80 47.64
C LYS A 920 8.88 3.90 47.97
N HIS A 921 9.56 4.20 49.06
CA HIS A 921 10.67 3.43 49.60
C HIS A 921 10.20 2.43 50.65
N ASP A 922 10.92 1.32 50.80
CA ASP A 922 10.64 0.28 51.78
C ASP A 922 10.70 0.77 53.25
N ASN A 923 11.43 1.86 53.51
CA ASN A 923 11.48 2.55 54.83
C ASN A 923 10.33 3.55 55.06
N GLY A 924 9.35 3.63 54.16
CA GLY A 924 8.18 4.50 54.27
C GLY A 924 8.35 5.91 53.70
N LYS A 925 9.52 6.32 53.20
CA LYS A 925 9.68 7.60 52.49
C LYS A 925 9.03 7.56 51.10
N SER A 926 8.66 8.73 50.59
CA SER A 926 8.10 8.90 49.24
C SER A 926 8.79 10.03 48.49
N ALA A 927 8.82 9.97 47.16
CA ALA A 927 9.45 10.96 46.29
C ALA A 927 8.74 11.03 44.93
N ALA A 928 8.84 12.17 44.25
CA ALA A 928 8.41 12.34 42.86
C ALA A 928 9.65 12.51 41.97
N TRP A 929 9.60 11.92 40.79
CA TRP A 929 10.53 12.16 39.69
C TRP A 929 9.81 13.01 38.67
N PHE A 930 10.24 14.26 38.56
CA PHE A 930 9.71 15.15 37.55
C PHE A 930 10.22 14.76 36.17
N MET A 931 9.32 14.70 35.20
CA MET A 931 9.58 14.26 33.85
C MET A 931 9.41 15.42 32.87
N GLN A 932 10.17 15.43 31.77
CA GLN A 932 9.91 16.29 30.61
C GLN A 932 9.68 15.37 29.41
N GLY A 933 8.41 15.13 29.09
CA GLY A 933 8.02 14.07 28.17
C GLY A 933 8.57 12.70 28.59
N ALA A 934 9.46 12.13 27.78
CA ALA A 934 10.07 10.81 28.01
C ALA A 934 11.41 10.87 28.79
N GLU A 935 11.81 12.01 29.33
CA GLU A 935 13.13 12.20 29.99
C GLU A 935 13.02 12.56 31.48
N PHE A 936 13.93 12.04 32.31
CA PHE A 936 14.02 12.38 33.73
C PHE A 936 14.62 13.78 33.91
N ALA A 937 13.92 14.66 34.63
CA ALA A 937 14.37 16.02 34.89
C ALA A 937 14.97 16.18 36.30
N SER A 938 14.23 15.82 37.35
CA SER A 938 14.70 15.96 38.74
C SER A 938 13.95 15.04 39.70
N ALA A 939 14.43 14.90 40.94
CA ALA A 939 13.77 14.13 41.99
C ALA A 939 13.55 14.97 43.24
N ILE A 940 12.34 14.93 43.82
CA ILE A 940 11.96 15.71 45.00
C ILE A 940 11.32 14.78 46.05
N PRO A 941 11.74 14.83 47.33
CA PRO A 941 11.09 14.06 48.38
C PRO A 941 9.68 14.61 48.65
N LEU A 942 8.68 13.73 48.70
CA LEU A 942 7.33 14.10 49.11
C LEU A 942 7.28 14.28 50.63
N ARG A 943 6.48 15.24 51.10
CA ARG A 943 6.31 15.54 52.54
C ARG A 943 7.66 15.78 53.24
N ASN A 944 8.56 16.54 52.60
CA ASN A 944 9.90 16.85 53.12
C ASN A 944 10.72 15.61 53.54
N GLY A 945 10.44 14.45 52.96
CA GLY A 945 11.18 13.21 53.22
C GLY A 945 10.81 12.50 54.53
N HIS A 946 9.72 12.89 55.19
CA HIS A 946 9.18 12.18 56.34
C HIS A 946 8.62 10.81 55.95
N ALA A 947 8.96 9.78 56.71
CA ALA A 947 8.44 8.44 56.50
C ALA A 947 6.95 8.36 56.85
N ILE A 948 6.22 7.58 56.05
CA ILE A 948 4.82 7.28 56.23
C ILE A 948 4.73 5.90 56.88
N ALA A 949 3.82 5.75 57.86
CA ALA A 949 3.69 4.51 58.61
C ALA A 949 3.41 3.32 57.66
N ALA A 950 4.03 2.17 57.95
CA ALA A 950 4.06 1.02 57.04
C ALA A 950 2.68 0.43 56.70
N ASN A 951 1.69 0.69 57.53
CA ASN A 951 0.28 0.32 57.35
C ASN A 951 -0.45 1.18 56.30
N TRP A 952 0.16 2.24 55.77
CA TRP A 952 -0.38 3.04 54.66
C TRP A 952 0.37 2.79 53.36
N ASN A 953 -0.36 2.53 52.28
CA ASN A 953 0.17 2.29 50.95
C ASN A 953 -0.33 3.34 49.96
N LEU A 954 0.60 3.91 49.19
CA LEU A 954 0.25 4.74 48.03
C LEU A 954 -0.31 3.82 46.95
N VAL A 955 -1.56 4.04 46.57
CA VAL A 955 -2.27 3.18 45.61
C VAL A 955 -2.56 3.86 44.28
N GLY A 956 -2.72 5.19 44.25
CA GLY A 956 -2.99 5.92 43.00
C GLY A 956 -2.84 7.43 43.14
N SER A 957 -3.14 8.14 42.05
CA SER A 957 -3.10 9.59 41.95
C SER A 957 -4.10 10.10 40.91
N GLY A 958 -4.61 11.33 41.10
CA GLY A 958 -5.60 11.99 40.25
C GLY A 958 -6.17 13.24 40.94
N ASP A 959 -6.84 14.14 40.22
CA ASP A 959 -7.44 15.36 40.80
C ASP A 959 -8.75 15.03 41.52
N ILE A 960 -8.65 14.48 42.73
CA ILE A 960 -9.82 14.09 43.53
C ILE A 960 -10.52 15.34 44.08
N SER A 961 -9.78 16.42 44.33
CA SER A 961 -10.34 17.64 44.92
C SER A 961 -10.94 18.64 43.94
N ASN A 962 -10.78 18.41 42.62
CA ASN A 962 -11.23 19.30 41.54
C ASN A 962 -10.62 20.69 41.66
N ASN A 963 -9.31 20.75 41.88
CA ASN A 963 -8.55 21.99 42.00
C ASN A 963 -7.55 22.20 40.83
N GLY A 964 -7.59 21.33 39.83
CA GLY A 964 -6.70 21.29 38.69
C GLY A 964 -5.32 20.69 38.98
N LYS A 965 -5.11 20.09 40.17
CA LYS A 965 -3.82 19.53 40.59
C LYS A 965 -4.00 18.07 41.00
N ALA A 966 -2.99 17.25 40.74
CA ALA A 966 -3.07 15.83 41.05
C ALA A 966 -2.88 15.55 42.55
N ASP A 967 -3.88 14.89 43.17
CA ASP A 967 -3.84 14.40 44.54
C ASP A 967 -3.27 12.97 44.62
N LEU A 968 -2.84 12.54 45.81
CA LEU A 968 -2.31 11.18 46.05
C LEU A 968 -3.27 10.36 46.91
N LEU A 969 -3.62 9.16 46.48
CA LEU A 969 -4.52 8.26 47.21
C LEU A 969 -3.74 7.23 48.03
N TRP A 970 -3.99 7.23 49.33
CA TRP A 970 -3.40 6.32 50.30
C TRP A 970 -4.44 5.35 50.86
N GLN A 971 -4.12 4.05 50.85
CA GLN A 971 -4.93 3.00 51.44
C GLN A 971 -4.26 2.44 52.69
N HIS A 972 -4.99 2.43 53.79
CA HIS A 972 -4.57 1.79 55.03
C HIS A 972 -4.84 0.28 54.99
N ALA A 973 -4.08 -0.49 55.77
CA ALA A 973 -4.20 -1.96 55.86
C ALA A 973 -5.59 -2.46 56.30
N ASP A 974 -6.39 -1.62 56.98
CA ASP A 974 -7.77 -1.92 57.36
C ASP A 974 -8.82 -1.57 56.28
N GLY A 975 -8.39 -1.01 55.14
CA GLY A 975 -9.26 -0.62 54.02
C GLY A 975 -9.71 0.84 54.01
N ARG A 976 -9.29 1.68 54.96
CA ARG A 976 -9.54 3.13 54.89
C ARG A 976 -8.76 3.79 53.75
N LEU A 977 -9.37 4.81 53.13
CA LEU A 977 -8.78 5.59 52.04
C LEU A 977 -8.66 7.05 52.41
N VAL A 978 -7.48 7.60 52.19
CA VAL A 978 -7.17 9.00 52.44
C VAL A 978 -6.59 9.62 51.18
N ALA A 979 -7.21 10.70 50.70
CA ALA A 979 -6.60 11.57 49.70
C ALA A 979 -5.65 12.54 50.40
N TRP A 980 -4.42 12.61 49.91
CA TRP A 980 -3.50 13.68 50.20
C TRP A 980 -3.69 14.75 49.14
N LEU A 981 -4.19 15.91 49.57
CA LEU A 981 -4.32 17.05 48.70
C LEU A 981 -2.94 17.64 48.45
N MET A 982 -2.58 17.78 47.17
CA MET A 982 -1.24 18.21 46.78
C MET A 982 -1.26 19.62 46.16
N ASP A 983 -0.14 20.33 46.32
CA ASP A 983 0.17 21.54 45.56
C ASP A 983 1.63 21.47 45.09
N GLY A 984 1.84 21.05 43.84
CA GLY A 984 3.18 20.68 43.42
C GLY A 984 3.63 19.41 44.17
N PRO A 985 4.91 19.33 44.59
CA PRO A 985 5.38 18.26 45.47
C PRO A 985 4.94 18.45 46.94
N ASN A 986 4.23 19.53 47.27
CA ASN A 986 3.88 19.85 48.65
C ASN A 986 2.57 19.18 49.08
N PHE A 987 2.60 18.58 50.26
CA PHE A 987 1.41 18.04 50.91
C PHE A 987 0.67 19.17 51.63
N SER A 988 -0.60 19.37 51.29
CA SER A 988 -1.44 20.43 51.88
C SER A 988 -2.32 19.90 53.01
N ASN A 989 -3.07 18.82 52.76
CA ASN A 989 -3.98 18.24 53.74
C ASN A 989 -4.23 16.74 53.47
N ALA A 990 -4.73 16.01 54.47
CA ALA A 990 -5.16 14.62 54.33
C ALA A 990 -6.67 14.50 54.64
N ILE A 991 -7.44 13.99 53.68
CA ILE A 991 -8.90 13.86 53.79
C ILE A 991 -9.29 12.39 53.69
N LEU A 992 -10.08 11.91 54.65
CA LEU A 992 -10.68 10.58 54.62
C LEU A 992 -11.89 10.57 53.67
N LEU A 993 -11.80 9.86 52.55
CA LEU A 993 -12.76 9.96 51.43
C LEU A 993 -14.12 9.31 51.68
N ARG A 994 -14.26 8.52 52.75
CA ARG A 994 -15.54 7.95 53.18
C ARG A 994 -15.52 7.65 54.68
N GLN A 995 -16.33 8.36 55.45
CA GLN A 995 -16.49 8.06 56.87
C GLN A 995 -17.34 6.80 57.07
N GLY A 996 -16.84 5.83 57.83
CA GLY A 996 -17.67 4.78 58.43
C GLY A 996 -17.65 3.38 57.81
N LEU A 997 -17.05 3.15 56.62
CA LEU A 997 -17.00 1.80 56.03
C LEU A 997 -15.72 1.61 55.18
N PRO A 998 -14.70 0.91 55.72
CA PRO A 998 -13.51 0.53 54.96
C PRO A 998 -13.88 -0.30 53.72
N ILE A 999 -13.10 -0.17 52.64
CA ILE A 999 -13.31 -1.02 51.47
C ILE A 999 -13.05 -2.49 51.85
N ALA A 1000 -13.97 -3.38 51.47
CA ALA A 1000 -13.81 -4.81 51.72
C ALA A 1000 -12.58 -5.36 50.98
N LYS A 1001 -11.87 -6.31 51.62
CA LYS A 1001 -10.56 -6.81 51.13
C LYS A 1001 -10.60 -7.44 49.73
N HIS A 1002 -11.76 -7.88 49.24
CA HIS A 1002 -11.91 -8.44 47.90
C HIS A 1002 -11.95 -7.38 46.79
N TRP A 1003 -12.17 -6.09 47.11
CA TRP A 1003 -12.04 -4.98 46.16
C TRP A 1003 -10.64 -4.41 46.19
N ARG A 1004 -10.02 -4.28 45.01
CA ARG A 1004 -8.70 -3.66 44.82
C ARG A 1004 -8.84 -2.36 44.05
N PHE A 1005 -8.03 -1.38 44.40
CA PHE A 1005 -7.87 -0.15 43.63
C PHE A 1005 -7.36 -0.45 42.21
N SER A 1006 -7.90 0.26 41.22
CA SER A 1006 -7.59 0.07 39.80
C SER A 1006 -7.19 1.36 39.06
N GLY A 1007 -7.60 2.54 39.53
CA GLY A 1007 -7.31 3.82 38.87
C GLY A 1007 -8.13 4.99 39.44
N ILE A 1008 -7.81 6.21 39.01
CA ILE A 1008 -8.58 7.43 39.27
C ILE A 1008 -8.79 8.16 37.94
N THR A 1009 -10.01 8.57 37.65
CA THR A 1009 -10.38 9.24 36.39
C THR A 1009 -11.78 9.85 36.51
N ASP A 1010 -12.05 10.96 35.83
CA ASP A 1010 -13.35 11.67 35.89
C ASP A 1010 -14.34 11.09 34.86
N LEU A 1011 -15.21 10.17 35.30
CA LEU A 1011 -16.12 9.44 34.43
C LEU A 1011 -17.41 10.21 34.16
N ASP A 1012 -17.89 11.00 35.12
CA ASP A 1012 -19.12 11.79 34.96
C ASP A 1012 -18.87 13.23 34.51
N ARG A 1013 -17.60 13.63 34.36
CA ARG A 1013 -17.15 14.95 33.91
C ARG A 1013 -17.53 16.06 34.87
N ASN A 1014 -17.60 15.77 36.16
CA ASN A 1014 -17.85 16.78 37.18
C ASN A 1014 -16.59 17.56 37.59
N GLY A 1015 -15.43 17.19 37.05
CA GLY A 1015 -14.10 17.77 37.31
C GLY A 1015 -13.34 17.07 38.44
N SER A 1016 -13.94 16.09 39.12
CA SER A 1016 -13.33 15.33 40.21
C SER A 1016 -12.99 13.92 39.76
N GLY A 1017 -11.84 13.41 40.18
CA GLY A 1017 -11.44 12.04 39.87
C GLY A 1017 -12.26 10.99 40.62
N ASP A 1018 -13.02 10.18 39.87
CA ASP A 1018 -13.71 9.00 40.37
C ASP A 1018 -12.73 7.84 40.64
N ILE A 1019 -13.04 6.99 41.62
CA ILE A 1019 -12.12 5.92 42.03
C ILE A 1019 -12.58 4.58 41.48
N LEU A 1020 -11.73 3.95 40.66
CA LEU A 1020 -11.98 2.64 40.06
C LEU A 1020 -11.56 1.49 40.97
N TRP A 1021 -12.41 0.47 41.02
CA TRP A 1021 -12.29 -0.72 41.86
C TRP A 1021 -12.50 -2.00 41.05
N HIS A 1022 -11.69 -3.02 41.32
CA HIS A 1022 -11.87 -4.37 40.77
C HIS A 1022 -12.13 -5.37 41.90
N ASN A 1023 -13.24 -6.10 41.79
CA ASN A 1023 -13.63 -7.16 42.71
C ASN A 1023 -12.97 -8.48 42.29
N ASN A 1024 -12.10 -9.07 43.12
CA ASN A 1024 -11.40 -10.30 42.76
C ASN A 1024 -12.28 -11.57 42.83
N ASP A 1025 -13.45 -11.53 43.47
CA ASP A 1025 -14.29 -12.72 43.65
C ASP A 1025 -15.11 -13.01 42.39
N ASN A 1026 -15.63 -11.96 41.74
CA ASN A 1026 -16.50 -12.06 40.56
C ASN A 1026 -15.97 -11.28 39.33
N ASN A 1027 -14.76 -10.71 39.46
CA ASN A 1027 -14.08 -9.90 38.45
C ASN A 1027 -14.86 -8.66 37.96
N THR A 1028 -15.79 -8.14 38.77
CA THR A 1028 -16.55 -6.94 38.44
C THR A 1028 -15.68 -5.69 38.61
N LEU A 1029 -15.66 -4.82 37.59
CA LEU A 1029 -15.15 -3.46 37.72
C LEU A 1029 -16.28 -2.53 38.21
N ALA A 1030 -15.98 -1.64 39.15
CA ALA A 1030 -16.90 -0.63 39.68
C ALA A 1030 -16.17 0.71 39.88
N ALA A 1031 -16.90 1.81 39.90
CA ALA A 1031 -16.41 3.15 40.24
C ALA A 1031 -17.10 3.63 41.52
N TRP A 1032 -16.37 4.34 42.35
CA TRP A 1032 -16.93 5.28 43.31
C TRP A 1032 -17.00 6.63 42.61
N MET A 1033 -18.22 7.11 42.38
CA MET A 1033 -18.44 8.43 41.82
C MET A 1033 -18.19 9.46 42.90
N MET A 1034 -17.31 10.41 42.64
CA MET A 1034 -16.80 11.39 43.59
C MET A 1034 -17.23 12.78 43.15
N ASP A 1035 -17.73 13.60 44.06
CA ASP A 1035 -17.82 15.05 43.88
C ASP A 1035 -16.85 15.67 44.88
N ARG A 1036 -15.72 16.15 44.36
CA ARG A 1036 -14.53 16.49 45.13
C ARG A 1036 -14.13 15.29 46.02
N THR A 1037 -13.86 15.54 47.30
CA THR A 1037 -13.49 14.48 48.25
C THR A 1037 -14.68 13.71 48.84
N GLU A 1038 -15.90 13.92 48.34
CA GLU A 1038 -17.12 13.28 48.84
C GLU A 1038 -17.58 12.14 47.94
N PHE A 1039 -17.74 10.95 48.53
CA PHE A 1039 -18.34 9.79 47.86
C PHE A 1039 -19.84 10.01 47.62
N GLN A 1040 -20.26 9.92 46.36
CA GLN A 1040 -21.66 10.09 45.97
C GLN A 1040 -22.38 8.73 45.92
N ASN A 1041 -21.92 7.85 45.03
CA ASN A 1041 -22.48 6.52 44.88
C ASN A 1041 -21.43 5.54 44.33
N ALA A 1042 -21.80 4.26 44.24
CA ALA A 1042 -20.99 3.25 43.56
C ALA A 1042 -21.73 2.80 42.30
N SER A 1043 -21.04 2.83 41.16
CA SER A 1043 -21.55 2.37 39.87
C SER A 1043 -20.77 1.15 39.41
N ALA A 1044 -21.46 0.04 39.14
CA ALA A 1044 -20.84 -1.16 38.59
C ALA A 1044 -20.82 -1.08 37.05
N PHE A 1045 -19.70 -1.48 36.45
CA PHE A 1045 -19.57 -1.60 35.00
C PHE A 1045 -19.96 -3.02 34.57
N ARG A 1046 -18.96 -3.86 34.28
CA ARG A 1046 -19.09 -5.24 33.81
C ARG A 1046 -18.00 -6.12 34.42
N SER A 1047 -18.19 -7.44 34.37
CA SER A 1047 -17.12 -8.38 34.70
C SER A 1047 -16.08 -8.45 33.58
N VAL A 1048 -14.82 -8.31 33.95
CA VAL A 1048 -13.63 -8.56 33.11
C VAL A 1048 -13.09 -9.96 33.39
N GLY A 1049 -12.41 -10.59 32.44
CA GLY A 1049 -11.76 -11.87 32.73
C GLY A 1049 -10.68 -11.70 33.81
N SER A 1050 -10.52 -12.66 34.72
CA SER A 1050 -9.54 -12.60 35.83
C SER A 1050 -8.08 -12.44 35.37
N SER A 1051 -7.79 -12.69 34.09
CA SER A 1051 -6.48 -12.51 33.47
C SER A 1051 -6.18 -11.06 33.07
N TRP A 1052 -7.16 -10.13 33.13
CA TRP A 1052 -6.98 -8.73 32.77
C TRP A 1052 -6.92 -7.81 33.99
N LYS A 1053 -6.01 -6.84 33.96
CA LYS A 1053 -5.85 -5.80 34.98
C LYS A 1053 -5.94 -4.44 34.33
N LEU A 1054 -6.72 -3.54 34.90
CA LEU A 1054 -6.67 -2.13 34.53
C LEU A 1054 -5.35 -1.55 35.04
N VAL A 1055 -4.62 -0.86 34.18
CA VAL A 1055 -3.26 -0.36 34.44
C VAL A 1055 -3.07 1.11 34.08
N GLY A 1056 -4.08 1.76 33.51
CA GLY A 1056 -4.09 3.20 33.26
C GLY A 1056 -5.46 3.68 32.79
N ALA A 1057 -5.71 4.97 32.93
CA ALA A 1057 -6.85 5.66 32.37
C ALA A 1057 -6.37 6.99 31.77
N ALA A 1058 -6.68 7.25 30.50
CA ALA A 1058 -6.30 8.46 29.78
C ALA A 1058 -7.11 8.54 28.48
N ASP A 1059 -7.30 9.74 27.95
CA ASP A 1059 -7.96 9.94 26.65
C ASP A 1059 -7.10 9.43 25.48
N PHE A 1060 -7.18 8.14 25.18
CA PHE A 1060 -6.36 7.50 24.16
C PHE A 1060 -6.86 7.82 22.75
N ASN A 1061 -8.16 8.11 22.57
CA ASN A 1061 -8.76 8.38 21.27
C ASN A 1061 -8.90 9.88 20.93
N GLY A 1062 -8.70 10.79 21.88
CA GLY A 1062 -8.78 12.24 21.75
C GLY A 1062 -10.18 12.84 21.78
N ASP A 1063 -11.16 12.16 22.38
CA ASP A 1063 -12.55 12.61 22.47
C ASP A 1063 -12.86 13.41 23.75
N ASN A 1064 -11.81 13.76 24.52
CA ASN A 1064 -11.84 14.37 25.85
C ASN A 1064 -12.57 13.49 26.89
N ARG A 1065 -12.52 12.16 26.76
CA ARG A 1065 -12.97 11.18 27.76
C ARG A 1065 -11.81 10.25 28.07
N ASP A 1066 -11.63 9.94 29.34
CA ASP A 1066 -10.62 8.98 29.70
C ASP A 1066 -11.03 7.56 29.33
N ASP A 1067 -10.17 6.92 28.54
CA ASP A 1067 -10.27 5.53 28.13
C ASP A 1067 -9.42 4.64 29.04
N PHE A 1068 -9.73 3.35 29.10
CA PHE A 1068 -9.13 2.40 30.05
C PHE A 1068 -8.05 1.53 29.40
N LEU A 1069 -6.81 1.60 29.88
CA LEU A 1069 -5.72 0.72 29.45
C LEU A 1069 -5.65 -0.54 30.32
N TRP A 1070 -5.72 -1.70 29.67
CA TRP A 1070 -5.69 -3.03 30.27
C TRP A 1070 -4.43 -3.79 29.92
N GLN A 1071 -3.93 -4.57 30.87
CA GLN A 1071 -2.85 -5.54 30.69
C GLN A 1071 -3.31 -6.94 31.08
N ASN A 1072 -3.12 -7.90 30.17
CA ASN A 1072 -3.35 -9.31 30.43
C ASN A 1072 -2.14 -9.95 31.13
N THR A 1073 -2.38 -10.99 31.93
CA THR A 1073 -1.35 -11.84 32.53
C THR A 1073 -0.37 -12.45 31.52
N ASP A 1074 -0.78 -12.64 30.25
CA ASP A 1074 0.08 -13.13 29.17
C ASP A 1074 0.89 -12.02 28.46
N GLY A 1075 0.76 -10.77 28.92
CA GLY A 1075 1.47 -9.61 28.39
C GLY A 1075 0.79 -8.92 27.20
N ARG A 1076 -0.43 -9.31 26.82
CA ARG A 1076 -1.24 -8.50 25.88
C ARG A 1076 -1.72 -7.23 26.53
N LEU A 1077 -1.90 -6.18 25.75
CA LEU A 1077 -2.58 -4.96 26.17
C LEU A 1077 -3.91 -4.79 25.44
N ALA A 1078 -4.81 -4.01 26.01
CA ALA A 1078 -6.05 -3.58 25.35
C ALA A 1078 -6.43 -2.20 25.87
N ILE A 1079 -7.00 -1.34 25.02
CA ILE A 1079 -7.65 -0.09 25.43
C ILE A 1079 -9.16 -0.30 25.36
N TRP A 1080 -9.88 0.21 26.32
CA TRP A 1080 -11.33 0.25 26.33
C TRP A 1080 -11.74 1.71 26.20
N PHE A 1081 -12.42 2.04 25.10
CA PHE A 1081 -12.96 3.37 24.90
C PHE A 1081 -14.21 3.55 25.74
N MET A 1082 -14.26 4.62 26.54
CA MET A 1082 -15.28 4.79 27.58
C MET A 1082 -16.11 6.06 27.36
N ASP A 1083 -17.42 5.97 27.66
CA ASP A 1083 -18.29 7.13 27.89
C ASP A 1083 -18.88 7.00 29.30
N GLY A 1084 -18.20 7.62 30.26
CA GLY A 1084 -18.42 7.40 31.68
C GLY A 1084 -18.35 5.92 32.04
N THR A 1085 -19.43 5.37 32.59
CA THR A 1085 -19.48 3.94 32.94
C THR A 1085 -19.79 3.00 31.79
N THR A 1086 -19.95 3.52 30.57
CA THR A 1086 -20.31 2.76 29.38
C THR A 1086 -19.07 2.42 28.56
N LEU A 1087 -18.82 1.14 28.32
CA LEU A 1087 -17.80 0.69 27.37
C LEU A 1087 -18.32 0.90 25.94
N LEU A 1088 -17.69 1.80 25.18
CA LEU A 1088 -18.01 2.05 23.78
C LEU A 1088 -17.41 0.97 22.88
N ALA A 1089 -16.12 0.66 23.10
CA ALA A 1089 -15.42 -0.39 22.36
C ALA A 1089 -14.20 -0.88 23.14
N ALA A 1090 -13.85 -2.16 22.97
CA ALA A 1090 -12.62 -2.73 23.50
C ALA A 1090 -11.66 -3.03 22.34
N TYR A 1091 -10.51 -2.37 22.33
CA TYR A 1091 -9.49 -2.47 21.32
C TYR A 1091 -8.26 -3.23 21.85
N PRO A 1092 -8.01 -4.48 21.42
CA PRO A 1092 -6.77 -5.18 21.77
C PRO A 1092 -5.58 -4.51 21.08
N LEU A 1093 -4.59 -4.10 21.86
CA LEU A 1093 -3.33 -3.56 21.33
C LEU A 1093 -2.46 -4.74 20.93
N ILE A 1094 -2.16 -4.85 19.63
CA ILE A 1094 -1.34 -5.93 19.08
C ILE A 1094 0.12 -5.71 19.49
N PRO A 1095 0.77 -6.64 20.22
CA PRO A 1095 2.18 -6.53 20.49
C PRO A 1095 2.98 -7.00 19.28
N GLY A 1096 3.75 -6.09 18.67
CA GLY A 1096 4.90 -6.45 17.83
C GLY A 1096 6.04 -7.15 18.60
N ASN A 1097 5.88 -7.35 19.90
CA ASN A 1097 6.66 -8.23 20.77
C ASN A 1097 5.79 -8.53 22.01
N LYS A 1098 5.55 -9.80 22.38
CA LYS A 1098 5.05 -10.10 23.74
C LYS A 1098 5.90 -9.31 24.73
N ILE A 1099 5.29 -8.58 25.67
CA ILE A 1099 6.05 -7.93 26.75
C ILE A 1099 6.97 -9.00 27.36
N ARG A 1100 8.30 -8.79 27.32
CA ARG A 1100 9.26 -9.75 27.88
C ARG A 1100 8.88 -10.03 29.34
N LEU A 1101 8.82 -11.30 29.73
CA LEU A 1101 8.43 -11.75 31.07
C LEU A 1101 9.19 -10.96 32.16
N GLY A 1102 8.48 -10.06 32.87
CA GLY A 1102 9.04 -9.29 33.98
C GLY A 1102 8.73 -7.79 34.02
N TRP A 1103 8.12 -7.20 32.99
CA TRP A 1103 7.68 -5.79 32.98
C TRP A 1103 6.19 -5.64 33.35
N ARG A 1104 5.87 -4.63 34.18
CA ARG A 1104 4.51 -4.20 34.50
C ARG A 1104 4.32 -2.72 34.15
N ILE A 1105 3.11 -2.32 33.79
CA ILE A 1105 2.77 -0.90 33.65
C ILE A 1105 2.58 -0.30 35.05
N VAL A 1106 3.14 0.89 35.26
CA VAL A 1106 3.00 1.69 36.48
C VAL A 1106 1.82 2.65 36.35
N GLY A 1107 1.63 3.21 35.15
CA GLY A 1107 0.51 4.08 34.82
C GLY A 1107 0.63 4.61 33.39
N ALA A 1108 -0.44 5.23 32.90
CA ALA A 1108 -0.51 5.91 31.62
C ALA A 1108 -1.19 7.26 31.82
N LYS A 1109 -0.71 8.32 31.16
CA LYS A 1109 -1.34 9.64 31.19
C LYS A 1109 -1.11 10.42 29.90
#